data_AF-A0A9D4TVE5-F1
#
_entry.id   AF-A0A9D4TVE5-F1
#
_cell.length_a   1.000
_cell.length_b   1.000
_cell.length_c   1.000
_cell.angle_alpha   90.00
_cell.angle_beta   90.00
_cell.angle_gamma   90.00
#
_symmetry.space_group_name_H-M   'P 1'
#
loop_
_entity.id
_entity.type
_entity.pdbx_description
1 polymer ?
#
loop_
_entity_poly.entity_id
_entity_poly.type
_entity_poly.pdbx_seq_one_letter_code
_entity_poly.pdbx_strand_id
1 'polypeptide(L)'
;MVEEAKALIAELCSSLYNQGHVAGSGGGISIRIASTDAAPLTANDRIVMAPSGVQKERMRPEDMFVLDGTGAVLDTPPARPAPYKPPKLSECAPLFMSAYELRGAGAVMHGHSMNAFLATLLDPDASELRVTHIEMIKGIAGQGFYSVHTVPIIENTARECELTDRLRAAIKAYPLANAVLVRRHGVYVWGKTWVEAKTQFECYEYLFEAAVRMRQLGLDASRAPAPPALTQASDGERAAKKALSGSGGSSCGRLPTAIVLDIEGTIASIAYVTDTLFPYARQRLRDHLNASYDSTETQDDLALLRRQAQSDASSGTVVPAIADAIEGREKVIATAVANCEAQMDADRKTTALKSLQGHIWAGGFERGELKGELYADVPDALAQWRAAGIKTYIYSSGSRSAQKDLLGSTTVGDLRPYLSGFFDTTSGSKVESSSYRNIALSLGVDNATELLFATDNIMEAEAAAAAGWQLNRQARLDWEAAPALFDAMQGDELNRLLLGSGHDAEAASAFRLHDLPPDALKTVLEICSLQDIARLCQASKQLYTALQDDRVWFGLCTATWGRHTDPRRWLAAPTSVATPRSTILPAPTTFRGLYSLLHESAPIVDSLWRLVGEGPCGSLISFSWAEDGILAAQLEAHSPLTGKVDAVLWARICPAHGLNATAWVEPERGNATLTVHGNHRLHIHRSTSAEAAAAVALPHSQASRSMLCNSPQGSFEAEWLEFMSHNVRSKGTRAQQRRRSQRGPGGPATAAAAAAAAVAAGPVVFHLKQVPQLSQPTPKHPLAGLWLADYELQGLEFLVLQYSFRGKAASLCAKKITGDESLAAGQCSWHCTAAALPTPWNSDDHRLVQQHEERWLQERQWWDAGGDAEGNGSGGMASPGTRPPRVVAIHPGSGQQAPGIQLAEWSAGRLLVCDDGRLCFVWLAGELAGELGAQLIMQRVRVPLPTPQAHNS
;
A
#
# COMPACT_ATOMS: atom_id res chain seq x y z
N MET A 1 33.96 -21.09 2.13
CA MET A 1 33.92 -20.08 1.04
C MET A 1 34.89 -20.35 -0.10
N VAL A 2 36.23 -20.22 0.01
CA VAL A 2 37.15 -20.47 -1.13
C VAL A 2 37.08 -21.92 -1.63
N GLU A 3 37.18 -22.89 -0.73
CA GLU A 3 37.10 -24.31 -1.10
C GLU A 3 35.72 -24.71 -1.65
N GLU A 4 34.64 -24.10 -1.16
CA GLU A 4 33.29 -24.29 -1.70
C GLU A 4 33.19 -23.75 -3.13
N ALA A 5 33.75 -22.57 -3.41
CA ALA A 5 33.79 -22.02 -4.76
C ALA A 5 34.63 -22.89 -5.70
N LYS A 6 35.74 -23.45 -5.24
CA LYS A 6 36.55 -24.41 -6.01
C LYS A 6 35.75 -25.66 -6.39
N ALA A 7 35.01 -26.24 -5.44
CA ALA A 7 34.16 -27.39 -5.69
C ALA A 7 32.99 -27.06 -6.64
N LEU A 8 32.34 -25.92 -6.43
CA LEU A 8 31.23 -25.48 -7.24
C LEU A 8 31.63 -25.20 -8.70
N ILE A 9 32.80 -24.59 -8.94
CA ILE A 9 33.30 -24.38 -10.31
C ILE A 9 33.52 -25.71 -11.03
N ALA A 10 34.07 -26.72 -10.33
CA ALA A 10 34.26 -28.06 -10.91
C ALA A 10 32.93 -28.74 -11.27
N GLU A 11 31.94 -28.66 -10.37
CA GLU A 11 30.59 -29.19 -10.59
C GLU A 11 29.89 -28.51 -11.78
N LEU A 12 29.87 -27.17 -11.78
CA LEU A 12 29.22 -26.39 -12.83
C LEU A 12 29.89 -26.59 -14.19
N CYS A 13 31.22 -26.67 -14.25
CA CYS A 13 31.93 -26.97 -15.50
C CYS A 13 31.62 -28.37 -16.02
N SER A 14 31.43 -29.37 -15.15
CA SER A 14 30.99 -30.71 -15.55
C SER A 14 29.58 -30.69 -16.13
N SER A 15 28.65 -29.98 -15.47
CA SER A 15 27.29 -29.79 -15.98
C SER A 15 27.27 -29.10 -17.35
N LEU A 16 27.99 -27.98 -17.49
CA LEU A 16 28.07 -27.23 -18.75
C LEU A 16 28.77 -28.01 -19.87
N TYR A 17 29.71 -28.89 -19.53
CA TYR A 17 30.37 -29.76 -20.51
C TYR A 17 29.35 -30.74 -21.10
N ASN A 18 28.53 -31.37 -20.25
CA ASN A 18 27.48 -32.30 -20.69
C ASN A 18 26.40 -31.62 -21.55
N GLN A 19 26.23 -30.30 -21.39
CA GLN A 19 25.35 -29.46 -22.21
C GLN A 19 26.05 -28.91 -23.47
N GLY A 20 27.36 -29.14 -23.64
CA GLY A 20 28.14 -28.74 -24.81
C GLY A 20 28.69 -27.31 -24.77
N HIS A 21 28.61 -26.59 -23.65
CA HIS A 21 29.02 -25.18 -23.57
C HIS A 21 30.53 -25.00 -23.33
N VAL A 22 31.21 -25.96 -22.70
CA VAL A 22 32.64 -25.88 -22.34
C VAL A 22 33.45 -27.07 -22.86
N ALA A 23 33.07 -27.57 -24.04
CA ALA A 23 33.73 -28.68 -24.72
C ALA A 23 35.13 -28.30 -25.23
N GLY A 24 35.99 -29.30 -25.48
CA GLY A 24 37.28 -29.07 -26.12
C GLY A 24 38.26 -28.20 -25.31
N SER A 25 38.13 -28.17 -23.99
CA SER A 25 38.87 -27.32 -23.03
C SER A 25 38.58 -25.81 -23.07
N GLY A 26 37.69 -25.37 -23.97
CA GLY A 26 37.23 -24.00 -24.09
C GLY A 26 36.19 -23.62 -23.02
N GLY A 27 35.97 -22.32 -22.84
CA GLY A 27 35.04 -21.81 -21.83
C GLY A 27 35.52 -21.97 -20.38
N GLY A 28 34.67 -21.58 -19.44
CA GLY A 28 34.93 -21.72 -18.01
C GLY A 28 34.12 -20.78 -17.14
N ILE A 29 34.27 -20.94 -15.83
CA ILE A 29 33.59 -20.15 -14.82
C ILE A 29 34.62 -19.56 -13.87
N SER A 30 34.37 -18.34 -13.40
CA SER A 30 35.06 -17.73 -12.28
C SER A 30 34.04 -17.24 -11.25
N ILE A 31 34.40 -17.32 -9.96
CA ILE A 31 33.59 -16.85 -8.84
C ILE A 31 34.42 -15.92 -7.96
N ARG A 32 33.85 -14.76 -7.59
CA ARG A 32 34.40 -13.80 -6.63
C ARG A 32 33.80 -14.05 -5.25
N ILE A 33 34.67 -14.10 -4.26
CA ILE A 33 34.33 -14.13 -2.84
C ILE A 33 34.72 -12.76 -2.28
N ALA A 34 33.71 -11.93 -2.05
CA ALA A 34 33.90 -10.57 -1.56
C ALA A 34 34.30 -10.57 -0.07
N SER A 35 35.17 -9.64 0.33
CA SER A 35 35.52 -9.46 1.74
C SER A 35 34.45 -8.68 2.54
N THR A 36 33.50 -8.04 1.85
CA THR A 36 32.41 -7.22 2.43
C THR A 36 31.18 -7.24 1.51
N ASP A 37 29.97 -7.20 2.06
CA ASP A 37 28.72 -7.54 1.36
C ASP A 37 28.27 -6.58 0.23
N ALA A 38 28.87 -5.39 0.07
CA ALA A 38 28.44 -4.43 -0.97
C ALA A 38 29.53 -3.45 -1.45
N ALA A 39 30.80 -3.84 -1.47
CA ALA A 39 31.91 -2.94 -1.85
C ALA A 39 32.38 -3.14 -3.31
N PRO A 40 32.94 -2.08 -3.95
CA PRO A 40 33.72 -2.21 -5.19
C PRO A 40 34.84 -3.26 -5.03
N LEU A 41 35.31 -3.81 -6.14
CA LEU A 41 36.37 -4.84 -6.15
C LEU A 41 37.57 -4.39 -5.30
N THR A 42 37.94 -5.18 -4.28
CA THR A 42 39.04 -4.85 -3.37
C THR A 42 40.17 -5.86 -3.49
N ALA A 43 41.41 -5.45 -3.19
CA ALA A 43 42.56 -6.36 -3.15
C ALA A 43 42.39 -7.51 -2.12
N ASN A 44 41.48 -7.37 -1.15
CA ASN A 44 41.20 -8.42 -0.17
C ASN A 44 40.19 -9.47 -0.67
N ASP A 45 39.55 -9.24 -1.81
CA ASP A 45 38.67 -10.23 -2.41
C ASP A 45 39.47 -11.45 -2.89
N ARG A 46 38.78 -12.58 -3.03
CA ARG A 46 39.35 -13.81 -3.58
C ARG A 46 38.59 -14.20 -4.83
N ILE A 47 39.30 -14.40 -5.92
CA ILE A 47 38.73 -14.79 -7.20
C ILE A 47 39.22 -16.20 -7.52
N VAL A 48 38.28 -17.14 -7.63
CA VAL A 48 38.59 -18.53 -7.97
C VAL A 48 38.40 -18.71 -9.47
N MET A 49 39.37 -19.36 -10.12
CA MET A 49 39.38 -19.52 -11.58
C MET A 49 39.91 -20.89 -12.02
N ALA A 50 39.25 -21.47 -13.02
CA ALA A 50 39.69 -22.71 -13.64
C ALA A 50 41.01 -22.57 -14.42
N PRO A 51 41.83 -23.63 -14.50
CA PRO A 51 43.04 -23.63 -15.30
C PRO A 51 42.75 -23.74 -16.81
N SER A 52 43.69 -23.23 -17.62
CA SER A 52 43.65 -23.29 -19.08
C SER A 52 43.97 -24.69 -19.60
N GLY A 53 43.36 -25.07 -20.73
CA GLY A 53 43.72 -26.28 -21.49
C GLY A 53 43.43 -27.62 -20.82
N VAL A 54 42.62 -27.65 -19.75
CA VAL A 54 42.18 -28.88 -19.08
C VAL A 54 40.78 -29.31 -19.53
N GLN A 55 40.50 -30.61 -19.40
CA GLN A 55 39.17 -31.21 -19.52
C GLN A 55 38.28 -30.67 -18.40
N LYS A 56 37.31 -29.83 -18.77
CA LYS A 56 36.51 -29.02 -17.83
C LYS A 56 35.60 -29.87 -16.95
N GLU A 57 35.17 -31.01 -17.43
CA GLU A 57 34.33 -31.99 -16.75
C GLU A 57 35.08 -32.88 -15.75
N ARG A 58 36.42 -32.86 -15.78
CA ARG A 58 37.27 -33.68 -14.90
C ARG A 58 38.07 -32.86 -13.90
N MET A 59 37.80 -31.56 -13.84
CA MET A 59 38.44 -30.67 -12.88
C MET A 59 38.07 -31.09 -11.46
N ARG A 60 39.02 -30.93 -10.56
CA ARG A 60 38.84 -31.12 -9.12
C ARG A 60 39.03 -29.79 -8.40
N PRO A 61 38.54 -29.64 -7.16
CA PRO A 61 38.74 -28.41 -6.39
C PRO A 61 40.21 -27.98 -6.33
N GLU A 62 41.12 -28.94 -6.15
CA GLU A 62 42.58 -28.72 -6.09
C GLU A 62 43.22 -28.24 -7.41
N ASP A 63 42.49 -28.21 -8.52
CA ASP A 63 42.99 -27.73 -9.81
C ASP A 63 42.81 -26.23 -10.04
N MET A 64 42.14 -25.53 -9.12
CA MET A 64 41.76 -24.13 -9.29
C MET A 64 42.86 -23.15 -8.87
N PHE A 65 43.00 -22.05 -9.61
CA PHE A 65 43.79 -20.90 -9.20
C PHE A 65 42.97 -20.00 -8.25
N VAL A 66 43.66 -19.35 -7.31
CA VAL A 66 43.08 -18.27 -6.49
C VAL A 66 43.85 -16.99 -6.76
N LEU A 67 43.14 -15.93 -7.11
CA LEU A 67 43.67 -14.61 -7.36
C LEU A 67 43.13 -13.63 -6.32
N ASP A 68 43.82 -12.51 -6.13
CA ASP A 68 43.28 -11.37 -5.41
C ASP A 68 42.39 -10.49 -6.30
N GLY A 69 41.76 -9.46 -5.74
CA GLY A 69 40.93 -8.54 -6.52
C GLY A 69 41.70 -7.62 -7.49
N THR A 70 43.04 -7.65 -7.50
CA THR A 70 43.85 -7.00 -8.54
C THR A 70 44.15 -7.94 -9.71
N GLY A 71 43.82 -9.22 -9.57
CA GLY A 71 44.14 -10.26 -10.55
C GLY A 71 45.53 -10.88 -10.36
N ALA A 72 46.22 -10.61 -9.25
CA ALA A 72 47.48 -11.28 -8.93
C ALA A 72 47.21 -12.68 -8.37
N VAL A 73 48.00 -13.67 -8.79
CA VAL A 73 47.85 -15.07 -8.35
C VAL A 73 48.34 -15.20 -6.90
N LEU A 74 47.45 -15.66 -6.02
CA LEU A 74 47.73 -15.97 -4.62
C LEU A 74 48.03 -17.45 -4.40
N ASP A 75 47.31 -18.33 -5.10
CA ASP A 75 47.42 -19.78 -4.99
C ASP A 75 47.47 -20.41 -6.39
N THR A 76 48.44 -21.31 -6.58
CA THR A 76 48.67 -22.03 -7.84
C THR A 76 48.47 -23.53 -7.60
N PRO A 77 47.64 -24.22 -8.39
CA PRO A 77 47.43 -25.65 -8.23
C PRO A 77 48.71 -26.45 -8.46
N PRO A 78 48.91 -27.57 -7.75
CA PRO A 78 50.11 -28.38 -7.87
C PRO A 78 50.21 -29.04 -9.25
N ALA A 79 51.43 -29.16 -9.77
CA ALA A 79 51.67 -29.86 -11.03
C ALA A 79 51.39 -31.36 -10.87
N ARG A 80 50.60 -31.94 -11.78
CA ARG A 80 50.36 -33.38 -11.83
C ARG A 80 51.45 -34.08 -12.66
N PRO A 81 51.79 -35.35 -12.34
CA PRO A 81 52.73 -36.14 -13.14
C PRO A 81 52.19 -36.36 -14.57
N ALA A 82 53.06 -36.75 -15.51
CA ALA A 82 52.68 -37.02 -16.90
C ALA A 82 51.43 -37.93 -16.99
N PRO A 83 50.51 -37.69 -17.95
CA PRO A 83 50.63 -36.87 -19.15
C PRO A 83 50.19 -35.39 -19.01
N TYR A 84 49.91 -34.92 -17.79
CA TYR A 84 49.37 -33.58 -17.56
C TYR A 84 50.46 -32.50 -17.71
N LYS A 85 50.14 -31.41 -18.42
CA LYS A 85 51.01 -30.23 -18.49
C LYS A 85 50.92 -29.43 -17.17
N PRO A 86 51.95 -28.66 -16.80
CA PRO A 86 51.86 -27.73 -15.69
C PRO A 86 50.64 -26.80 -15.85
N PRO A 87 49.88 -26.54 -14.77
CA PRO A 87 48.69 -25.74 -14.84
C PRO A 87 49.03 -24.30 -15.22
N LYS A 88 48.23 -23.72 -16.10
CA LYS A 88 48.33 -22.32 -16.51
C LYS A 88 47.04 -21.62 -16.16
N LEU A 89 47.12 -20.37 -15.73
CA LEU A 89 45.94 -19.54 -15.54
C LEU A 89 45.17 -19.40 -16.87
N SER A 90 43.84 -19.34 -16.80
CA SER A 90 42.98 -19.16 -17.96
C SER A 90 43.33 -17.88 -18.75
N GLU A 91 43.33 -17.96 -20.08
CA GLU A 91 43.49 -16.78 -20.94
C GLU A 91 42.27 -15.84 -20.84
N CYS A 92 41.14 -16.33 -20.33
CA CYS A 92 39.96 -15.54 -20.02
C CYS A 92 40.13 -14.65 -18.78
N ALA A 93 41.22 -14.77 -18.01
CA ALA A 93 41.41 -14.03 -16.76
C ALA A 93 41.17 -12.51 -16.90
N PRO A 94 41.80 -11.76 -17.83
CA PRO A 94 41.56 -10.32 -17.97
C PRO A 94 40.12 -9.99 -18.43
N LEU A 95 39.44 -10.92 -19.12
CA LEU A 95 38.04 -10.77 -19.51
C LEU A 95 37.10 -10.91 -18.31
N PHE A 96 37.34 -11.91 -17.45
CA PHE A 96 36.58 -12.09 -16.21
C PHE A 96 36.78 -10.93 -15.24
N MET A 97 38.02 -10.46 -15.07
CA MET A 97 38.33 -9.27 -14.26
C MET A 97 37.55 -8.04 -14.72
N SER A 98 37.36 -7.87 -16.03
CA SER A 98 36.60 -6.74 -16.56
C SER A 98 35.15 -6.70 -16.10
N ALA A 99 34.49 -7.85 -15.96
CA ALA A 99 33.13 -7.91 -15.42
C ALA A 99 33.09 -7.66 -13.90
N TYR A 100 34.08 -8.16 -13.15
CA TYR A 100 34.19 -7.86 -11.72
C TYR A 100 34.38 -6.36 -11.45
N GLU A 101 35.25 -5.70 -12.21
CA GLU A 101 35.54 -4.27 -12.08
C GLU A 101 34.38 -3.38 -12.54
N LEU A 102 33.84 -3.62 -13.73
CA LEU A 102 32.90 -2.69 -14.39
C LEU A 102 31.43 -2.96 -14.05
N ARG A 103 31.13 -4.10 -13.43
CA ARG A 103 29.76 -4.53 -13.12
C ARG A 103 29.55 -5.00 -11.70
N GLY A 104 30.61 -5.09 -10.89
CA GLY A 104 30.51 -5.63 -9.54
C GLY A 104 30.01 -7.07 -9.55
N ALA A 105 30.37 -7.85 -10.57
CA ALA A 105 29.92 -9.23 -10.68
C ALA A 105 30.37 -10.07 -9.47
N GLY A 106 29.59 -11.09 -9.13
CA GLY A 106 29.98 -12.15 -8.18
C GLY A 106 30.42 -13.42 -8.90
N ALA A 107 30.03 -13.61 -10.16
CA ALA A 107 30.50 -14.69 -11.00
C ALA A 107 30.44 -14.32 -12.48
N VAL A 108 31.31 -14.97 -13.26
CA VAL A 108 31.41 -14.79 -14.72
C VAL A 108 31.52 -16.16 -15.37
N MET A 109 30.79 -16.35 -16.47
CA MET A 109 30.73 -17.59 -17.23
C MET A 109 31.10 -17.32 -18.69
N HIS A 110 31.88 -18.22 -19.27
CA HIS A 110 32.26 -18.19 -20.67
C HIS A 110 31.92 -19.54 -21.31
N GLY A 111 31.18 -19.49 -22.41
CA GLY A 111 30.77 -20.67 -23.16
C GLY A 111 31.04 -20.53 -24.65
N HIS A 112 31.35 -21.66 -25.28
CA HIS A 112 31.61 -21.84 -26.72
C HIS A 112 30.47 -22.63 -27.36
N SER A 113 29.23 -22.32 -26.98
CA SER A 113 28.08 -23.03 -27.50
C SER A 113 27.91 -22.81 -29.00
N MET A 114 27.37 -23.83 -29.68
CA MET A 114 27.01 -23.70 -31.09
C MET A 114 25.95 -22.61 -31.30
N ASN A 115 25.04 -22.44 -30.34
CA ASN A 115 23.98 -21.44 -30.40
C ASN A 115 24.57 -20.01 -30.39
N ALA A 116 25.46 -19.70 -29.45
CA ALA A 116 26.15 -18.41 -29.41
C ALA A 116 26.97 -18.18 -30.70
N PHE A 117 27.71 -19.20 -31.15
CA PHE A 117 28.49 -19.15 -32.39
C PHE A 117 27.60 -18.79 -33.60
N LEU A 118 26.51 -19.52 -33.81
CA LEU A 118 25.60 -19.31 -34.95
C LEU A 118 24.84 -17.99 -34.85
N ALA A 119 24.45 -17.56 -33.64
CA ALA A 119 23.78 -16.29 -33.45
C ALA A 119 24.66 -15.11 -33.92
N THR A 120 25.97 -15.19 -33.72
CA THR A 120 26.92 -14.18 -34.24
C THR A 120 27.06 -14.18 -35.76
N LEU A 121 26.49 -15.15 -36.47
CA LEU A 121 26.61 -15.32 -37.91
C LEU A 121 25.30 -15.09 -38.66
N LEU A 122 24.19 -14.82 -37.96
CA LEU A 122 22.89 -14.54 -38.58
C LEU A 122 22.94 -13.30 -39.48
N ASP A 123 23.72 -12.32 -39.06
CA ASP A 123 24.09 -11.14 -39.85
C ASP A 123 25.59 -10.86 -39.62
N PRO A 124 26.45 -11.15 -40.61
CA PRO A 124 27.89 -10.92 -40.52
C PRO A 124 28.28 -9.46 -40.28
N ASP A 125 27.44 -8.51 -40.67
CA ASP A 125 27.73 -7.07 -40.59
C ASP A 125 27.14 -6.43 -39.32
N ALA A 126 26.27 -7.14 -38.60
CA ALA A 126 25.63 -6.62 -37.39
C ALA A 126 26.59 -6.57 -36.20
N SER A 127 26.65 -5.42 -35.50
CA SER A 127 27.40 -5.27 -34.24
C SER A 127 26.63 -5.73 -33.00
N GLU A 128 25.39 -6.20 -33.17
CA GLU A 128 24.48 -6.55 -32.09
C GLU A 128 23.53 -7.67 -32.51
N LEU A 129 23.16 -8.53 -31.57
CA LEU A 129 22.02 -9.44 -31.68
C LEU A 129 20.85 -8.83 -30.94
N ARG A 130 19.68 -8.78 -31.59
CA ARG A 130 18.44 -8.27 -30.99
C ARG A 130 17.37 -9.33 -30.96
N VAL A 131 16.74 -9.51 -29.81
CA VAL A 131 15.62 -10.43 -29.61
C VAL A 131 14.50 -9.75 -28.82
N THR A 132 13.26 -10.10 -29.11
CA THR A 132 12.11 -9.55 -28.38
C THR A 132 10.96 -10.55 -28.31
N HIS A 133 10.04 -10.38 -27.36
CA HIS A 133 8.82 -11.20 -27.24
C HIS A 133 9.10 -12.71 -27.08
N ILE A 134 10.16 -13.06 -26.34
CA ILE A 134 10.52 -14.43 -25.97
C ILE A 134 10.57 -14.52 -24.44
N GLU A 135 9.87 -15.49 -23.84
CA GLU A 135 9.70 -15.63 -22.38
C GLU A 135 11.02 -15.62 -21.59
N MET A 136 12.06 -16.22 -22.17
CA MET A 136 13.38 -16.33 -21.54
C MET A 136 14.11 -14.99 -21.36
N ILE A 137 13.63 -13.88 -21.96
CA ILE A 137 14.19 -12.55 -21.71
C ILE A 137 13.99 -12.13 -20.24
N LYS A 138 12.90 -12.55 -19.58
CA LYS A 138 12.61 -12.28 -18.16
C LYS A 138 13.66 -12.81 -17.19
N GLY A 139 14.47 -13.78 -17.62
CA GLY A 139 15.56 -14.33 -16.82
C GLY A 139 16.82 -13.47 -16.83
N ILE A 140 16.84 -12.36 -17.57
CA ILE A 140 17.96 -11.41 -17.65
C ILE A 140 17.69 -10.24 -16.70
N ALA A 141 18.67 -9.90 -15.86
CA ALA A 141 18.49 -8.88 -14.84
C ALA A 141 18.07 -7.52 -15.45
N GLY A 142 16.91 -7.02 -15.00
CA GLY A 142 16.35 -5.73 -15.45
C GLY A 142 15.73 -5.77 -16.84
N GLN A 143 15.30 -6.94 -17.32
CA GLN A 143 14.63 -7.14 -18.61
C GLN A 143 13.31 -7.91 -18.44
N GLY A 144 12.29 -7.48 -19.18
CA GLY A 144 10.97 -8.10 -19.21
C GLY A 144 10.65 -8.74 -20.56
N PHE A 145 9.52 -9.44 -20.65
CA PHE A 145 9.13 -10.16 -21.88
C PHE A 145 9.03 -9.26 -23.12
N TYR A 146 8.62 -8.00 -22.93
CA TYR A 146 8.48 -6.99 -23.99
C TYR A 146 9.76 -6.27 -24.38
N SER A 147 10.84 -6.47 -23.61
CA SER A 147 12.10 -5.82 -23.90
C SER A 147 12.59 -6.21 -25.29
N VAL A 148 13.17 -5.24 -25.98
CA VAL A 148 14.06 -5.53 -27.10
C VAL A 148 15.44 -5.73 -26.49
N HIS A 149 15.75 -6.98 -26.14
CA HIS A 149 17.02 -7.29 -25.54
C HIS A 149 18.12 -7.25 -26.60
N THR A 150 19.18 -6.51 -26.32
CA THR A 150 20.27 -6.22 -27.25
C THR A 150 21.58 -6.72 -26.66
N VAL A 151 22.24 -7.64 -27.36
CA VAL A 151 23.51 -8.24 -26.95
C VAL A 151 24.59 -7.79 -27.91
N PRO A 152 25.63 -7.06 -27.44
CA PRO A 152 26.70 -6.61 -28.32
C PRO A 152 27.52 -7.79 -28.85
N ILE A 153 27.93 -7.70 -30.12
CA ILE A 153 28.82 -8.65 -30.80
C ILE A 153 30.15 -7.95 -31.04
N ILE A 154 31.24 -8.52 -30.51
CA ILE A 154 32.60 -8.06 -30.78
C ILE A 154 33.33 -9.02 -31.70
N GLU A 155 34.23 -8.48 -32.53
CA GLU A 155 35.06 -9.29 -33.42
C GLU A 155 36.13 -10.07 -32.65
N ASN A 156 36.25 -11.35 -32.95
CA ASN A 156 37.26 -12.23 -32.37
C ASN A 156 38.69 -11.83 -32.80
N THR A 157 39.67 -12.24 -32.02
CA THR A 157 41.11 -12.06 -32.28
C THR A 157 41.83 -13.39 -32.09
N ALA A 158 43.04 -13.52 -32.65
CA ALA A 158 43.82 -14.75 -32.53
C ALA A 158 44.26 -15.05 -31.09
N ARG A 159 44.31 -14.03 -30.22
CA ARG A 159 44.64 -14.13 -28.81
C ARG A 159 43.52 -13.54 -27.96
N GLU A 160 43.01 -14.29 -27.00
CA GLU A 160 41.88 -13.87 -26.16
C GLU A 160 42.19 -12.61 -25.35
N CYS A 161 43.43 -12.44 -24.88
CA CYS A 161 43.84 -11.25 -24.12
C CYS A 161 43.69 -9.94 -24.90
N GLU A 162 43.68 -9.97 -26.24
CA GLU A 162 43.48 -8.77 -27.08
C GLU A 162 42.00 -8.38 -27.19
N LEU A 163 41.08 -9.23 -26.73
CA LEU A 163 39.65 -8.94 -26.67
C LEU A 163 39.29 -8.01 -25.50
N THR A 164 40.15 -7.90 -24.49
CA THR A 164 39.82 -7.20 -23.23
C THR A 164 39.33 -5.77 -23.45
N ASP A 165 40.01 -4.98 -24.28
CA ASP A 165 39.61 -3.59 -24.52
C ASP A 165 38.26 -3.49 -25.26
N ARG A 166 38.02 -4.37 -26.24
CA ARG A 166 36.74 -4.45 -26.97
C ARG A 166 35.61 -4.90 -26.06
N LEU A 167 35.85 -5.90 -25.22
CA LEU A 167 34.90 -6.38 -24.22
C LEU A 167 34.55 -5.25 -23.23
N ARG A 168 35.55 -4.55 -22.69
CA ARG A 168 35.33 -3.43 -21.76
C ARG A 168 34.54 -2.30 -22.40
N ALA A 169 34.84 -1.98 -23.67
CA ALA A 169 34.08 -0.98 -24.42
C ALA A 169 32.61 -1.42 -24.63
N ALA A 170 32.38 -2.67 -25.03
CA ALA A 170 31.05 -3.24 -25.18
C ALA A 170 30.27 -3.25 -23.86
N ILE A 171 30.91 -3.68 -22.77
CA ILE A 171 30.34 -3.58 -21.42
C ILE A 171 29.92 -2.13 -21.16
N LYS A 172 30.79 -1.14 -21.29
CA LYS A 172 30.41 0.26 -21.01
C LYS A 172 29.28 0.79 -21.89
N ALA A 173 29.28 0.46 -23.19
CA ALA A 173 28.29 0.94 -24.14
C ALA A 173 26.90 0.30 -23.96
N TYR A 174 26.83 -0.92 -23.43
CA TYR A 174 25.59 -1.68 -23.25
C TYR A 174 25.35 -1.96 -21.76
N PRO A 175 24.92 -0.96 -20.96
CA PRO A 175 24.77 -1.09 -19.50
C PRO A 175 23.71 -2.12 -19.09
N LEU A 176 22.70 -2.34 -19.93
CA LEU A 176 21.59 -3.27 -19.69
C LEU A 176 21.86 -4.71 -20.19
N ALA A 177 22.99 -4.93 -20.86
CA ALA A 177 23.41 -6.27 -21.27
C ALA A 177 24.26 -6.90 -20.16
N ASN A 178 23.90 -8.14 -19.79
CA ASN A 178 24.69 -9.00 -18.90
C ASN A 178 25.55 -10.00 -19.67
N ALA A 179 25.68 -9.80 -20.99
CA ALA A 179 26.49 -10.65 -21.85
C ALA A 179 27.16 -9.86 -22.98
N VAL A 180 28.25 -10.40 -23.49
CA VAL A 180 28.88 -9.99 -24.76
C VAL A 180 29.13 -11.22 -25.61
N LEU A 181 28.65 -11.20 -26.85
CA LEU A 181 28.95 -12.20 -27.87
C LEU A 181 30.30 -11.89 -28.52
N VAL A 182 31.09 -12.94 -28.78
CA VAL A 182 32.34 -12.86 -29.52
C VAL A 182 32.16 -13.64 -30.82
N ARG A 183 32.26 -12.95 -31.96
CA ARG A 183 31.92 -13.52 -33.27
C ARG A 183 32.75 -14.75 -33.59
N ARG A 184 32.12 -15.82 -34.08
CA ARG A 184 32.79 -17.11 -34.37
C ARG A 184 33.52 -17.73 -33.17
N HIS A 185 33.12 -17.39 -31.95
CA HIS A 185 33.78 -17.87 -30.74
C HIS A 185 32.76 -18.32 -29.68
N GLY A 186 31.99 -17.41 -29.09
CA GLY A 186 31.14 -17.75 -27.96
C GLY A 186 30.57 -16.53 -27.24
N VAL A 187 30.34 -16.66 -25.93
CA VAL A 187 29.73 -15.60 -25.10
C VAL A 187 30.42 -15.48 -23.75
N TYR A 188 30.47 -14.26 -23.20
CA TYR A 188 30.78 -13.99 -21.79
C TYR A 188 29.52 -13.47 -21.09
N VAL A 189 29.15 -14.04 -19.95
CA VAL A 189 27.94 -13.70 -19.17
C VAL A 189 28.31 -13.48 -17.70
N TRP A 190 27.72 -12.50 -17.03
CA TRP A 190 28.00 -12.21 -15.61
C TRP A 190 26.75 -11.86 -14.81
N GLY A 191 26.77 -12.15 -13.51
CA GLY A 191 25.71 -11.83 -12.55
C GLY A 191 26.28 -11.44 -11.18
N LYS A 192 25.45 -10.89 -10.28
CA LYS A 192 25.88 -10.52 -8.91
C LYS A 192 26.18 -11.74 -8.06
N THR A 193 25.62 -12.90 -8.40
CA THR A 193 25.89 -14.20 -7.78
C THR A 193 26.14 -15.26 -8.86
N TRP A 194 26.70 -16.41 -8.49
CA TRP A 194 26.84 -17.55 -9.40
C TRP A 194 25.48 -18.09 -9.89
N VAL A 195 24.45 -18.03 -9.04
CA VAL A 195 23.09 -18.46 -9.37
C VAL A 195 22.52 -17.58 -10.47
N GLU A 196 22.67 -16.26 -10.32
CA GLU A 196 22.23 -15.27 -11.32
C GLU A 196 23.04 -15.41 -12.62
N ALA A 197 24.37 -15.51 -12.53
CA ALA A 197 25.21 -15.69 -13.72
C ALA A 197 24.81 -16.95 -14.52
N LYS A 198 24.56 -18.07 -13.82
CA LYS A 198 24.12 -19.33 -14.44
C LYS A 198 22.73 -19.22 -15.06
N THR A 199 21.76 -18.65 -14.34
CA THR A 199 20.39 -18.50 -14.83
C THR A 199 20.36 -17.65 -16.10
N GLN A 200 21.08 -16.53 -16.09
CA GLN A 200 21.20 -15.66 -17.26
C GLN A 200 21.93 -16.37 -18.41
N PHE A 201 22.99 -17.14 -18.13
CA PHE A 201 23.70 -17.91 -19.14
C PHE A 201 22.75 -18.88 -19.86
N GLU A 202 21.92 -19.63 -19.12
CA GLU A 202 20.92 -20.53 -19.70
C GLU A 202 19.85 -19.78 -20.53
N CYS A 203 19.43 -18.60 -20.07
CA CYS A 203 18.50 -17.76 -20.83
C CYS A 203 19.13 -17.25 -22.14
N TYR A 204 20.37 -16.79 -22.09
CA TYR A 204 21.11 -16.36 -23.28
C TYR A 204 21.26 -17.48 -24.30
N GLU A 205 21.64 -18.69 -23.84
CA GLU A 205 21.76 -19.87 -24.69
C GLU A 205 20.46 -20.19 -25.42
N TYR A 206 19.33 -20.15 -24.70
CA TYR A 206 18.01 -20.32 -25.30
C TYR A 206 17.69 -19.22 -26.33
N LEU A 207 17.96 -17.95 -25.99
CA LEU A 207 17.66 -16.82 -26.88
C LEU A 207 18.49 -16.87 -28.16
N PHE A 208 19.75 -17.30 -28.06
CA PHE A 208 20.61 -17.51 -29.23
C PHE A 208 20.06 -18.63 -30.12
N GLU A 209 19.66 -19.75 -29.53
CA GLU A 209 19.04 -20.85 -30.28
C GLU A 209 17.73 -20.42 -30.95
N ALA A 210 16.87 -19.72 -30.21
CA ALA A 210 15.61 -19.22 -30.71
C ALA A 210 15.82 -18.26 -31.89
N ALA A 211 16.76 -17.32 -31.78
CA ALA A 211 17.10 -16.40 -32.87
C ALA A 211 17.56 -17.14 -34.13
N VAL A 212 18.41 -18.14 -33.97
CA VAL A 212 18.91 -18.97 -35.09
C VAL A 212 17.77 -19.77 -35.72
N ARG A 213 16.97 -20.48 -34.93
CA ARG A 213 15.86 -21.30 -35.43
C ARG A 213 14.75 -20.45 -36.07
N MET A 214 14.43 -19.31 -35.48
CA MET A 214 13.47 -18.36 -36.07
C MET A 214 13.95 -17.91 -37.44
N ARG A 215 15.22 -17.52 -37.57
CA ARG A 215 15.80 -17.13 -38.87
C ARG A 215 15.74 -18.25 -39.90
N GLN A 216 16.01 -19.50 -39.50
CA GLN A 216 15.88 -20.67 -40.37
C GLN A 216 14.44 -20.90 -40.86
N LEU A 217 13.44 -20.56 -40.02
CA LEU A 217 12.02 -20.61 -40.36
C LEU A 217 11.52 -19.35 -41.08
N GLY A 218 12.41 -18.41 -41.44
CA GLY A 218 12.04 -17.16 -42.09
C GLY A 218 11.42 -16.12 -41.16
N LEU A 219 11.52 -16.32 -39.84
CA LEU A 219 11.06 -15.41 -38.81
C LEU A 219 12.21 -14.51 -38.32
N ASP A 220 11.91 -13.26 -38.02
CA ASP A 220 12.88 -12.29 -37.51
C ASP A 220 12.71 -12.13 -36.00
N ALA A 221 13.67 -12.64 -35.22
CA ALA A 221 13.63 -12.60 -33.77
C ALA A 221 13.74 -11.18 -33.18
N SER A 222 14.22 -10.22 -33.97
CA SER A 222 14.32 -8.81 -33.56
C SER A 222 13.00 -8.05 -33.72
N ARG A 223 12.03 -8.64 -34.42
CA ARG A 223 10.73 -8.04 -34.72
C ARG A 223 9.66 -8.62 -33.81
N ALA A 224 8.81 -7.74 -33.28
CA ALA A 224 7.59 -8.17 -32.62
C ALA A 224 6.73 -9.00 -33.60
N PRO A 225 6.03 -10.05 -33.13
CA PRO A 225 5.15 -10.87 -33.96
C PRO A 225 4.14 -9.99 -34.72
N ALA A 226 4.08 -10.14 -36.05
CA ALA A 226 3.08 -9.45 -36.84
C ALA A 226 1.66 -9.96 -36.45
N PRO A 227 0.66 -9.07 -36.34
CA PRO A 227 -0.73 -9.51 -36.24
C PRO A 227 -1.11 -10.40 -37.43
N PRO A 228 -2.02 -11.38 -37.27
CA PRO A 228 -2.62 -12.06 -38.41
C PRO A 228 -3.19 -11.02 -39.38
N ALA A 229 -2.82 -11.10 -40.65
CA ALA A 229 -3.29 -10.17 -41.68
C ALA A 229 -4.82 -10.28 -41.84
N LEU A 230 -5.53 -9.21 -41.49
CA LEU A 230 -6.93 -9.04 -41.88
C LEU A 230 -6.97 -8.85 -43.39
N THR A 231 -7.75 -9.69 -44.06
CA THR A 231 -8.07 -9.54 -45.48
C THR A 231 -8.67 -8.16 -45.74
N GLN A 232 -8.07 -7.50 -46.73
CA GLN A 232 -8.34 -6.19 -47.32
C GLN A 232 -9.70 -5.52 -47.02
N ALA A 233 -9.64 -4.32 -46.45
CA ALA A 233 -10.55 -3.23 -46.77
C ALA A 233 -9.72 -1.94 -46.91
N SER A 234 -9.47 -1.57 -48.17
CA SER A 234 -8.88 -0.30 -48.57
C SER A 234 -9.84 0.86 -48.25
N ASP A 235 -9.27 2.01 -47.90
CA ASP A 235 -9.81 3.39 -48.05
C ASP A 235 -9.83 4.28 -46.78
N GLY A 236 -9.32 3.83 -45.63
CA GLY A 236 -9.21 4.67 -44.42
C GLY A 236 -7.87 5.39 -44.20
N GLU A 237 -6.78 4.90 -44.81
CA GLU A 237 -5.40 5.21 -44.38
C GLU A 237 -4.91 6.65 -44.67
N ARG A 238 -5.65 7.41 -45.48
CA ARG A 238 -5.27 8.78 -45.87
C ARG A 238 -5.89 9.88 -45.00
N ALA A 239 -6.88 9.56 -44.16
CA ALA A 239 -7.54 10.52 -43.27
C ALA A 239 -6.85 10.66 -41.91
N ALA A 240 -6.30 9.57 -41.35
CA ALA A 240 -5.71 9.57 -40.00
C ALA A 240 -4.36 10.30 -39.91
N LYS A 241 -3.56 10.34 -40.99
CA LYS A 241 -2.26 11.03 -41.01
C LYS A 241 -2.36 12.56 -40.97
N LYS A 242 -3.54 13.15 -41.22
CA LYS A 242 -3.74 14.61 -41.22
C LYS A 242 -4.18 15.17 -39.86
N ALA A 243 -4.67 14.33 -38.95
CA ALA A 243 -5.13 14.76 -37.62
C ALA A 243 -4.02 14.88 -36.57
N LEU A 244 -2.90 14.16 -36.74
CA LEU A 244 -1.79 14.11 -35.75
C LEU A 244 -0.67 15.14 -35.96
N SER A 245 -0.67 15.89 -37.07
CA SER A 245 0.38 16.90 -37.34
C SER A 245 -0.02 18.33 -36.95
N GLY A 246 -1.05 18.50 -36.11
CA GLY A 246 -1.72 19.79 -35.91
C GLY A 246 -2.11 20.13 -34.49
N SER A 247 -1.26 19.90 -33.48
CA SER A 247 -1.34 20.65 -32.21
C SER A 247 -0.03 20.52 -31.44
N GLY A 248 0.70 21.63 -31.33
CA GLY A 248 1.93 21.70 -30.55
C GLY A 248 1.68 21.62 -29.04
N GLY A 249 2.64 21.00 -28.35
CA GLY A 249 3.04 21.32 -26.98
C GLY A 249 2.04 21.03 -25.87
N SER A 250 1.96 19.77 -25.42
CA SER A 250 1.60 19.46 -24.03
C SER A 250 2.29 18.17 -23.60
N SER A 251 3.01 18.20 -22.47
CA SER A 251 3.75 17.08 -21.91
C SER A 251 2.78 16.03 -21.34
N CYS A 252 2.35 15.10 -22.18
CA CYS A 252 1.53 13.95 -21.77
C CYS A 252 2.43 12.82 -21.25
N GLY A 253 2.04 12.21 -20.13
CA GLY A 253 2.75 11.09 -19.49
C GLY A 253 2.89 9.87 -20.40
N ARG A 254 3.89 9.03 -20.13
CA ARG A 254 4.19 7.80 -20.88
C ARG A 254 2.95 6.89 -20.92
N LEU A 255 2.55 6.45 -22.11
CA LEU A 255 1.45 5.50 -22.31
C LEU A 255 1.77 4.13 -21.68
N PRO A 256 0.79 3.41 -21.11
CA PRO A 256 1.00 2.07 -20.55
C PRO A 256 1.40 1.07 -21.66
N THR A 257 2.22 0.07 -21.33
CA THR A 257 2.64 -0.98 -22.28
C THR A 257 1.62 -2.12 -22.35
N ALA A 258 0.84 -2.33 -21.29
CA ALA A 258 -0.33 -3.21 -21.32
C ALA A 258 -1.50 -2.69 -20.48
N ILE A 259 -2.71 -3.00 -20.96
CA ILE A 259 -4.00 -2.70 -20.34
C ILE A 259 -4.68 -4.02 -20.00
N VAL A 260 -5.15 -4.16 -18.77
CA VAL A 260 -5.96 -5.27 -18.30
C VAL A 260 -7.35 -4.73 -18.01
N LEU A 261 -8.37 -5.37 -18.56
CA LEU A 261 -9.76 -4.93 -18.46
C LEU A 261 -10.55 -5.93 -17.64
N ASP A 262 -11.42 -5.45 -16.77
CA ASP A 262 -12.51 -6.26 -16.25
C ASP A 262 -13.61 -6.45 -17.33
N ILE A 263 -14.54 -7.36 -17.09
CA ILE A 263 -15.73 -7.57 -17.91
C ILE A 263 -16.89 -6.73 -17.41
N GLU A 264 -17.38 -7.04 -16.22
CA GLU A 264 -18.56 -6.42 -15.62
C GLU A 264 -18.31 -4.93 -15.37
N GLY A 265 -19.25 -4.08 -15.76
CA GLY A 265 -19.16 -2.62 -15.64
C GLY A 265 -18.06 -1.94 -16.45
N THR A 266 -17.21 -2.70 -17.15
CA THR A 266 -16.00 -2.19 -17.82
C THR A 266 -16.07 -2.32 -19.34
N ILE A 267 -16.21 -3.55 -19.86
CA ILE A 267 -16.43 -3.78 -21.30
C ILE A 267 -17.86 -4.24 -21.59
N ALA A 268 -18.54 -4.83 -20.60
CA ALA A 268 -19.95 -5.22 -20.66
C ALA A 268 -20.71 -4.50 -19.54
N SER A 269 -22.02 -4.27 -19.73
CA SER A 269 -22.85 -3.66 -18.70
C SER A 269 -23.08 -4.63 -17.53
N ILE A 270 -23.20 -4.09 -16.32
CA ILE A 270 -23.61 -4.88 -15.13
C ILE A 270 -24.95 -5.57 -15.41
N ALA A 271 -25.90 -4.84 -16.01
CA ALA A 271 -27.21 -5.34 -16.39
C ALA A 271 -27.15 -6.56 -17.32
N TYR A 272 -26.24 -6.58 -18.30
CA TYR A 272 -26.09 -7.76 -19.16
C TYR A 272 -25.66 -9.01 -18.35
N VAL A 273 -24.77 -8.85 -17.38
CA VAL A 273 -24.34 -9.95 -16.50
C VAL A 273 -25.48 -10.39 -15.58
N THR A 274 -26.16 -9.46 -14.91
CA THR A 274 -27.20 -9.76 -13.91
C THR A 274 -28.54 -10.16 -14.51
N ASP A 275 -28.90 -9.61 -15.67
CA ASP A 275 -30.25 -9.72 -16.23
C ASP A 275 -30.28 -10.67 -17.43
N THR A 276 -29.13 -10.99 -18.04
CA THR A 276 -29.03 -11.95 -19.15
C THR A 276 -28.28 -13.22 -18.75
N LEU A 277 -27.00 -13.12 -18.34
CA LEU A 277 -26.18 -14.32 -18.11
C LEU A 277 -26.65 -15.17 -16.93
N PHE A 278 -26.90 -14.57 -15.76
CA PHE A 278 -27.34 -15.32 -14.57
C PHE A 278 -28.75 -15.93 -14.76
N PRO A 279 -29.75 -15.18 -15.26
CA PRO A 279 -31.07 -15.75 -15.54
C PRO A 279 -31.02 -16.84 -16.61
N TYR A 280 -30.20 -16.69 -17.65
CA TYR A 280 -30.02 -17.74 -18.66
C TYR A 280 -29.48 -19.04 -18.05
N ALA A 281 -28.43 -18.96 -17.22
CA ALA A 281 -27.89 -20.14 -16.55
C ALA A 281 -28.93 -20.82 -15.66
N ARG A 282 -29.71 -20.04 -14.90
CA ARG A 282 -30.77 -20.58 -14.04
C ARG A 282 -31.87 -21.28 -14.84
N GLN A 283 -32.37 -20.64 -15.91
CA GLN A 283 -33.43 -21.18 -16.75
C GLN A 283 -32.98 -22.44 -17.51
N ARG A 284 -31.73 -22.49 -17.94
CA ARG A 284 -31.17 -23.62 -18.71
C ARG A 284 -30.56 -24.73 -17.86
N LEU A 285 -30.42 -24.54 -16.55
CA LEU A 285 -29.74 -25.48 -15.65
C LEU A 285 -30.29 -26.91 -15.75
N ARG A 286 -31.60 -27.07 -15.61
CA ARG A 286 -32.24 -28.40 -15.66
C ARG A 286 -32.16 -29.01 -17.05
N ASP A 287 -32.40 -28.22 -18.09
CA ASP A 287 -32.34 -28.68 -19.48
C ASP A 287 -30.94 -29.12 -19.87
N HIS A 288 -29.91 -28.37 -19.45
CA HIS A 288 -28.51 -28.71 -19.66
C HIS A 288 -28.18 -30.03 -18.97
N LEU A 289 -28.42 -30.14 -17.65
CA LEU A 289 -28.17 -31.38 -16.91
C LEU A 289 -28.91 -32.58 -17.49
N ASN A 290 -30.13 -32.39 -18.01
CA ASN A 290 -30.86 -33.45 -18.71
C ASN A 290 -30.20 -33.80 -20.04
N ALA A 291 -29.81 -32.83 -20.86
CA ALA A 291 -29.24 -33.08 -22.18
C ALA A 291 -27.84 -33.68 -22.14
N SER A 292 -27.00 -33.26 -21.18
CA SER A 292 -25.59 -33.61 -21.09
C SER A 292 -25.27 -34.59 -19.97
N TYR A 293 -26.27 -35.17 -19.27
CA TYR A 293 -26.05 -36.03 -18.09
C TYR A 293 -24.97 -37.10 -18.29
N ASP A 294 -24.99 -37.80 -19.42
CA ASP A 294 -24.08 -38.92 -19.70
C ASP A 294 -22.70 -38.47 -20.19
N SER A 295 -22.48 -37.16 -20.37
CA SER A 295 -21.17 -36.60 -20.74
C SER A 295 -20.20 -36.62 -19.56
N THR A 296 -18.92 -36.82 -19.85
CA THR A 296 -17.85 -36.78 -18.84
C THR A 296 -17.83 -35.43 -18.12
N GLU A 297 -17.98 -34.33 -18.85
CA GLU A 297 -17.98 -32.96 -18.32
C GLU A 297 -19.08 -32.74 -17.27
N THR A 298 -20.33 -33.13 -17.57
CA THR A 298 -21.43 -33.01 -16.61
C THR A 298 -21.29 -33.95 -15.42
N GLN A 299 -20.72 -35.15 -15.61
CA GLN A 299 -20.42 -36.05 -14.50
C GLN A 299 -19.36 -35.47 -13.54
N ASP A 300 -18.35 -34.80 -14.08
CA ASP A 300 -17.32 -34.12 -13.29
C ASP A 300 -17.89 -32.92 -12.51
N ASP A 301 -18.75 -32.12 -13.14
CA ASP A 301 -19.47 -31.03 -12.45
C ASP A 301 -20.34 -31.55 -11.31
N LEU A 302 -21.10 -32.63 -11.55
CA LEU A 302 -21.94 -33.26 -10.52
C LEU A 302 -21.10 -33.82 -9.36
N ALA A 303 -19.91 -34.37 -9.65
CA ALA A 303 -18.98 -34.84 -8.62
C ALA A 303 -18.36 -33.69 -7.81
N LEU A 304 -18.02 -32.56 -8.47
CA LEU A 304 -17.57 -31.34 -7.81
C LEU A 304 -18.64 -30.76 -6.89
N LEU A 305 -19.88 -30.64 -7.37
CA LEU A 305 -21.02 -30.15 -6.60
C LEU A 305 -21.33 -31.07 -5.40
N ARG A 306 -21.26 -32.40 -5.58
CA ARG A 306 -21.41 -33.37 -4.47
C ARG A 306 -20.35 -33.17 -3.38
N ARG A 307 -19.07 -33.07 -3.76
CA ARG A 307 -17.98 -32.83 -2.80
C ARG A 307 -18.15 -31.50 -2.06
N GLN A 308 -18.55 -30.44 -2.77
CA GLN A 308 -18.80 -29.13 -2.15
C GLN A 308 -19.96 -29.21 -1.15
N ALA A 309 -21.07 -29.86 -1.50
CA ALA A 309 -22.22 -30.03 -0.61
C ALA A 309 -21.88 -30.84 0.66
N GLN A 310 -21.04 -31.88 0.54
CA GLN A 310 -20.55 -32.65 1.69
C GLN A 310 -19.66 -31.79 2.62
N SER A 311 -18.76 -30.99 2.03
CA SER A 311 -17.93 -30.04 2.78
C SER A 311 -18.79 -29.00 3.49
N ASP A 312 -19.77 -28.43 2.80
CA ASP A 312 -20.70 -27.44 3.36
C ASP A 312 -21.47 -28.01 4.56
N ALA A 313 -22.00 -29.23 4.44
CA ALA A 313 -22.68 -29.92 5.53
C ALA A 313 -21.77 -30.12 6.76
N SER A 314 -20.50 -30.48 6.55
CA SER A 314 -19.53 -30.63 7.64
C SER A 314 -19.15 -29.31 8.33
N SER A 315 -19.26 -28.19 7.61
CA SER A 315 -18.98 -26.84 8.10
C SER A 315 -20.19 -26.14 8.73
N GLY A 316 -21.36 -26.78 8.76
CA GLY A 316 -22.61 -26.20 9.26
C GLY A 316 -23.34 -25.27 8.28
N THR A 317 -22.92 -25.24 7.00
CA THR A 317 -23.59 -24.48 5.94
C THR A 317 -24.76 -25.28 5.39
N VAL A 318 -25.96 -24.69 5.39
CA VAL A 318 -27.19 -25.36 4.94
C VAL A 318 -27.33 -25.24 3.43
N VAL A 319 -27.03 -26.32 2.70
CA VAL A 319 -27.36 -26.47 1.27
C VAL A 319 -28.01 -27.84 1.01
N PRO A 320 -28.93 -27.95 0.03
CA PRO A 320 -29.52 -29.23 -0.34
C PRO A 320 -28.46 -30.27 -0.71
N ALA A 321 -28.56 -31.49 -0.19
CA ALA A 321 -27.67 -32.57 -0.60
C ALA A 321 -27.94 -33.00 -2.05
N ILE A 322 -26.91 -33.48 -2.73
CA ILE A 322 -27.02 -34.02 -4.09
C ILE A 322 -26.97 -35.54 -4.02
N ALA A 323 -27.95 -36.20 -4.64
CA ALA A 323 -28.10 -37.66 -4.62
C ALA A 323 -26.90 -38.37 -5.28
N ASP A 324 -26.64 -39.59 -4.84
CA ASP A 324 -25.60 -40.44 -5.43
C ASP A 324 -26.03 -40.99 -6.79
N ALA A 325 -25.05 -41.31 -7.65
CA ALA A 325 -25.30 -41.84 -8.99
C ALA A 325 -26.15 -43.14 -8.99
N ILE A 326 -26.08 -43.91 -7.89
CA ILE A 326 -26.84 -45.15 -7.69
C ILE A 326 -28.34 -44.87 -7.51
N GLU A 327 -28.72 -43.67 -7.09
CA GLU A 327 -30.11 -43.30 -6.82
C GLU A 327 -30.90 -42.90 -8.07
N GLY A 328 -30.28 -42.99 -9.25
CA GLY A 328 -30.94 -42.80 -10.55
C GLY A 328 -30.86 -41.36 -11.08
N ARG A 329 -30.74 -41.25 -12.41
CA ARG A 329 -30.52 -39.99 -13.16
C ARG A 329 -31.48 -38.86 -12.77
N GLU A 330 -32.78 -39.14 -12.72
CA GLU A 330 -33.80 -38.12 -12.43
C GLU A 330 -33.57 -37.48 -11.05
N LYS A 331 -33.30 -38.31 -10.03
CA LYS A 331 -33.11 -37.86 -8.65
C LYS A 331 -31.81 -37.07 -8.48
N VAL A 332 -30.73 -37.49 -9.15
CA VAL A 332 -29.46 -36.75 -9.19
C VAL A 332 -29.65 -35.36 -9.79
N ILE A 333 -30.32 -35.27 -10.94
CA ILE A 333 -30.58 -33.98 -11.60
C ILE A 333 -31.48 -33.10 -10.74
N ALA A 334 -32.56 -33.63 -10.18
CA ALA A 334 -33.49 -32.86 -9.35
C ALA A 334 -32.80 -32.26 -8.11
N THR A 335 -31.95 -33.05 -7.44
CA THR A 335 -31.22 -32.61 -6.24
C THR A 335 -30.06 -31.66 -6.58
N ALA A 336 -29.37 -31.87 -7.71
CA ALA A 336 -28.36 -30.93 -8.21
C ALA A 336 -28.96 -29.57 -8.56
N VAL A 337 -30.11 -29.55 -9.24
CA VAL A 337 -30.85 -28.30 -9.54
C VAL A 337 -31.19 -27.56 -8.25
N ALA A 338 -31.80 -28.24 -7.28
CA ALA A 338 -32.17 -27.64 -6.00
C ALA A 338 -30.94 -27.10 -5.24
N ASN A 339 -29.83 -27.83 -5.26
CA ASN A 339 -28.57 -27.37 -4.66
C ASN A 339 -28.04 -26.11 -5.34
N CYS A 340 -27.97 -26.10 -6.68
CA CYS A 340 -27.48 -24.96 -7.44
C CYS A 340 -28.39 -23.73 -7.28
N GLU A 341 -29.71 -23.88 -7.31
CA GLU A 341 -30.66 -22.78 -7.07
C GLU A 341 -30.50 -22.19 -5.67
N ALA A 342 -30.37 -23.03 -4.64
CA ALA A 342 -30.13 -22.56 -3.28
C ALA A 342 -28.77 -21.82 -3.16
N GLN A 343 -27.74 -22.27 -3.87
CA GLN A 343 -26.46 -21.56 -3.93
C GLN A 343 -26.59 -20.21 -4.67
N MET A 344 -27.35 -20.15 -5.76
CA MET A 344 -27.61 -18.90 -6.50
C MET A 344 -28.42 -17.90 -5.67
N ASP A 345 -29.45 -18.37 -4.95
CA ASP A 345 -30.29 -17.53 -4.08
C ASP A 345 -29.51 -16.93 -2.91
N ALA A 346 -28.46 -17.63 -2.45
CA ALA A 346 -27.56 -17.17 -1.40
C ALA A 346 -26.31 -16.42 -1.92
N ASP A 347 -26.27 -16.06 -3.22
CA ASP A 347 -25.13 -15.44 -3.92
C ASP A 347 -23.78 -16.14 -3.63
N ARG A 348 -23.79 -17.48 -3.58
CA ARG A 348 -22.58 -18.24 -3.29
C ARG A 348 -21.70 -18.35 -4.54
N LYS A 349 -20.42 -18.02 -4.39
CA LYS A 349 -19.42 -18.03 -5.47
C LYS A 349 -18.51 -19.26 -5.39
N THR A 350 -19.09 -20.46 -5.27
CA THR A 350 -18.31 -21.70 -5.17
C THR A 350 -17.74 -22.11 -6.52
N THR A 351 -16.55 -22.72 -6.51
CA THR A 351 -15.89 -23.24 -7.74
C THR A 351 -16.79 -24.23 -8.49
N ALA A 352 -17.48 -25.11 -7.75
CA ALA A 352 -18.35 -26.12 -8.32
C ALA A 352 -19.54 -25.51 -9.07
N LEU A 353 -20.21 -24.50 -8.50
CA LEU A 353 -21.32 -23.80 -9.17
C LEU A 353 -20.84 -23.06 -10.41
N LYS A 354 -19.70 -22.37 -10.32
CA LYS A 354 -19.15 -21.56 -11.42
C LYS A 354 -18.69 -22.41 -12.60
N SER A 355 -18.20 -23.63 -12.36
CA SER A 355 -17.87 -24.60 -13.41
C SER A 355 -19.10 -24.91 -14.27
N LEU A 356 -20.18 -25.37 -13.64
CA LEU A 356 -21.42 -25.73 -14.32
C LEU A 356 -22.08 -24.54 -15.03
N GLN A 357 -22.10 -23.35 -14.39
CA GLN A 357 -22.58 -22.13 -15.03
C GLN A 357 -21.79 -21.80 -16.32
N GLY A 358 -20.48 -22.01 -16.31
CA GLY A 358 -19.61 -21.86 -17.46
C GLY A 358 -20.01 -22.76 -18.64
N HIS A 359 -20.23 -24.04 -18.40
CA HIS A 359 -20.63 -24.99 -19.47
C HIS A 359 -22.02 -24.67 -20.03
N ILE A 360 -22.95 -24.21 -19.19
CA ILE A 360 -24.28 -23.75 -19.65
C ILE A 360 -24.15 -22.55 -20.58
N TRP A 361 -23.33 -21.55 -20.22
CA TRP A 361 -23.09 -20.39 -21.07
C TRP A 361 -22.38 -20.74 -22.38
N ALA A 362 -21.37 -21.63 -22.33
CA ALA A 362 -20.66 -22.08 -23.52
C ALA A 362 -21.62 -22.64 -24.57
N GLY A 363 -22.55 -23.52 -24.15
CA GLY A 363 -23.60 -24.02 -25.04
C GLY A 363 -24.54 -22.93 -25.55
N GLY A 364 -24.85 -21.92 -24.74
CA GLY A 364 -25.66 -20.76 -25.16
C GLY A 364 -24.99 -19.90 -26.23
N PHE A 365 -23.68 -19.63 -26.08
CA PHE A 365 -22.89 -18.90 -27.08
C PHE A 365 -22.73 -19.71 -28.37
N GLU A 366 -22.45 -21.01 -28.27
CA GLU A 366 -22.31 -21.92 -29.42
C GLU A 366 -23.60 -21.98 -30.26
N ARG A 367 -24.76 -22.09 -29.61
CA ARG A 367 -26.07 -22.08 -30.28
C ARG A 367 -26.52 -20.68 -30.74
N GLY A 368 -25.78 -19.63 -30.39
CA GLY A 368 -26.14 -18.24 -30.68
C GLY A 368 -27.35 -17.72 -29.89
N GLU A 369 -27.76 -18.43 -28.84
CA GLU A 369 -28.80 -17.98 -27.90
C GLU A 369 -28.28 -16.87 -26.98
N LEU A 370 -26.97 -16.87 -26.73
CA LEU A 370 -26.25 -15.77 -26.08
C LEU A 370 -25.33 -15.09 -27.09
N LYS A 371 -25.24 -13.76 -26.98
CA LYS A 371 -24.27 -12.94 -27.69
C LYS A 371 -23.63 -11.98 -26.69
N GLY A 372 -22.31 -11.89 -26.69
CA GLY A 372 -21.60 -10.94 -25.84
C GLY A 372 -21.99 -9.52 -26.20
N GLU A 373 -22.78 -8.87 -25.33
CA GLU A 373 -23.13 -7.46 -25.47
C GLU A 373 -22.09 -6.61 -24.74
N LEU A 374 -21.34 -5.85 -25.52
CA LEU A 374 -20.29 -4.96 -25.05
C LEU A 374 -20.64 -3.53 -25.38
N TYR A 375 -20.04 -2.58 -24.66
CA TYR A 375 -20.19 -1.16 -25.00
C TYR A 375 -19.66 -0.87 -26.42
N ALA A 376 -20.33 0.05 -27.13
CA ALA A 376 -20.14 0.27 -28.56
C ALA A 376 -18.71 0.72 -28.98
N ASP A 377 -17.97 1.35 -28.07
CA ASP A 377 -16.60 1.83 -28.27
C ASP A 377 -15.52 0.78 -27.95
N VAL A 378 -15.87 -0.33 -27.29
CA VAL A 378 -14.89 -1.37 -26.88
C VAL A 378 -14.15 -1.95 -28.09
N PRO A 379 -14.81 -2.29 -29.21
CA PRO A 379 -14.12 -2.81 -30.39
C PRO A 379 -13.11 -1.81 -30.96
N ASP A 380 -13.50 -0.53 -31.04
CA ASP A 380 -12.64 0.54 -31.55
C ASP A 380 -11.46 0.81 -30.63
N ALA A 381 -11.67 0.81 -29.31
CA ALA A 381 -10.61 0.98 -28.33
C ALA A 381 -9.60 -0.17 -28.39
N LEU A 382 -10.07 -1.42 -28.44
CA LEU A 382 -9.21 -2.60 -28.58
C LEU A 382 -8.40 -2.58 -29.88
N ALA A 383 -9.02 -2.16 -30.99
CA ALA A 383 -8.34 -2.00 -32.28
C ALA A 383 -7.28 -0.90 -32.23
N GLN A 384 -7.58 0.25 -31.63
CA GLN A 384 -6.66 1.38 -31.47
C GLN A 384 -5.46 1.03 -30.59
N TRP A 385 -5.69 0.39 -29.43
CA TRP A 385 -4.62 -0.04 -28.54
C TRP A 385 -3.70 -1.05 -29.20
N ARG A 386 -4.27 -2.01 -29.93
CA ARG A 386 -3.49 -2.96 -30.73
C ARG A 386 -2.64 -2.26 -31.79
N ALA A 387 -3.21 -1.29 -32.51
CA ALA A 387 -2.49 -0.52 -33.52
C ALA A 387 -1.36 0.34 -32.90
N ALA A 388 -1.54 0.80 -31.66
CA ALA A 388 -0.53 1.51 -30.88
C ALA A 388 0.53 0.58 -30.24
N GLY A 389 0.43 -0.73 -30.42
CA GLY A 389 1.34 -1.72 -29.81
C GLY A 389 1.09 -1.97 -28.32
N ILE A 390 -0.03 -1.49 -27.77
CA ILE A 390 -0.44 -1.72 -26.39
C ILE A 390 -1.15 -3.06 -26.30
N LYS A 391 -0.71 -3.91 -25.37
CA LYS A 391 -1.33 -5.22 -25.18
C LYS A 391 -2.53 -5.16 -24.27
N THR A 392 -3.56 -5.91 -24.61
CA THR A 392 -4.83 -5.92 -23.88
C THR A 392 -5.10 -7.30 -23.29
N TYR A 393 -5.55 -7.37 -22.05
CA TYR A 393 -5.88 -8.61 -21.34
C TYR A 393 -7.23 -8.48 -20.66
N ILE A 394 -7.85 -9.60 -20.31
CA ILE A 394 -9.03 -9.62 -19.43
C ILE A 394 -8.66 -10.19 -18.07
N TYR A 395 -9.16 -9.59 -16.99
CA TYR A 395 -9.14 -10.18 -15.65
C TYR A 395 -10.52 -10.08 -15.02
N SER A 396 -11.22 -11.22 -14.92
CA SER A 396 -12.61 -11.28 -14.45
C SER A 396 -12.84 -12.40 -13.44
N SER A 397 -13.95 -12.33 -12.71
CA SER A 397 -14.37 -13.37 -11.77
C SER A 397 -14.90 -14.63 -12.48
N GLY A 398 -15.31 -14.50 -13.75
CA GLY A 398 -15.65 -15.64 -14.61
C GLY A 398 -14.43 -16.45 -15.01
N SER A 399 -14.60 -17.75 -15.25
CA SER A 399 -13.51 -18.63 -15.69
C SER A 399 -12.93 -18.16 -17.04
N ARG A 400 -11.64 -18.45 -17.30
CA ARG A 400 -11.02 -18.10 -18.60
C ARG A 400 -11.78 -18.66 -19.81
N SER A 401 -12.46 -19.79 -19.68
CA SER A 401 -13.30 -20.34 -20.77
C SER A 401 -14.51 -19.44 -21.02
N ALA A 402 -15.27 -19.11 -19.97
CA ALA A 402 -16.44 -18.24 -20.09
C ALA A 402 -16.08 -16.86 -20.66
N GLN A 403 -14.91 -16.31 -20.31
CA GLN A 403 -14.40 -15.06 -20.88
C GLN A 403 -14.14 -15.19 -22.40
N LYS A 404 -13.55 -16.31 -22.84
CA LYS A 404 -13.31 -16.58 -24.26
C LYS A 404 -14.60 -16.78 -25.05
N ASP A 405 -15.59 -17.44 -24.46
CA ASP A 405 -16.87 -17.68 -25.13
C ASP A 405 -17.64 -16.38 -25.32
N LEU A 406 -17.68 -15.53 -24.28
CA LEU A 406 -18.30 -14.21 -24.32
C LEU A 406 -17.66 -13.30 -25.38
N LEU A 407 -16.32 -13.21 -25.39
CA LEU A 407 -15.58 -12.35 -26.31
C LEU A 407 -15.41 -12.94 -27.72
N GLY A 408 -15.60 -14.26 -27.87
CA GLY A 408 -15.61 -14.95 -29.16
C GLY A 408 -16.94 -14.83 -29.90
N SER A 409 -18.03 -14.57 -29.18
CA SER A 409 -19.39 -14.58 -29.71
C SER A 409 -20.12 -13.25 -29.44
N THR A 410 -19.46 -12.10 -29.65
CA THR A 410 -20.07 -10.79 -29.42
C THR A 410 -21.06 -10.39 -30.53
N THR A 411 -21.86 -9.35 -30.30
CA THR A 411 -22.76 -8.76 -31.31
C THR A 411 -22.02 -8.16 -32.51
N VAL A 412 -20.72 -7.87 -32.37
CA VAL A 412 -19.86 -7.27 -33.41
C VAL A 412 -18.84 -8.26 -33.99
N GLY A 413 -18.91 -9.53 -33.60
CA GLY A 413 -18.00 -10.60 -34.05
C GLY A 413 -17.00 -11.05 -32.99
N ASP A 414 -15.96 -11.77 -33.41
CA ASP A 414 -14.93 -12.31 -32.51
C ASP A 414 -13.90 -11.22 -32.16
N LEU A 415 -13.83 -10.82 -30.89
CA LEU A 415 -12.88 -9.83 -30.39
C LEU A 415 -11.60 -10.43 -29.79
N ARG A 416 -11.52 -11.75 -29.64
CA ARG A 416 -10.32 -12.44 -29.13
C ARG A 416 -9.04 -12.11 -29.91
N PRO A 417 -9.06 -11.89 -31.25
CA PRO A 417 -7.86 -11.49 -31.98
C PRO A 417 -7.21 -10.20 -31.47
N TYR A 418 -7.97 -9.31 -30.80
CA TYR A 418 -7.44 -8.08 -30.24
C TYR A 418 -6.81 -8.26 -28.86
N LEU A 419 -7.08 -9.38 -28.17
CA LEU A 419 -6.63 -9.67 -26.81
C LEU A 419 -5.36 -10.52 -26.80
N SER A 420 -4.53 -10.31 -25.78
CA SER A 420 -3.25 -11.01 -25.55
C SER A 420 -3.33 -12.11 -24.50
N GLY A 421 -4.42 -12.19 -23.72
CA GLY A 421 -4.62 -13.24 -22.72
C GLY A 421 -5.78 -12.97 -21.75
N PHE A 422 -6.03 -13.96 -20.88
CA PHE A 422 -7.13 -13.98 -19.92
C PHE A 422 -6.63 -14.44 -18.55
N PHE A 423 -7.06 -13.74 -17.51
CA PHE A 423 -6.85 -14.04 -16.10
C PHE A 423 -8.19 -14.20 -15.39
N ASP A 424 -8.21 -15.05 -14.38
CA ASP A 424 -9.37 -15.32 -13.53
C ASP A 424 -8.94 -15.43 -12.06
N THR A 425 -9.86 -15.77 -11.18
CA THR A 425 -9.60 -15.82 -9.72
C THR A 425 -8.58 -16.87 -9.29
N THR A 426 -8.10 -17.74 -10.20
CA THR A 426 -6.94 -18.60 -9.92
C THR A 426 -5.65 -17.78 -9.76
N SER A 427 -5.60 -16.56 -10.30
CA SER A 427 -4.51 -15.61 -10.06
C SER A 427 -4.59 -14.97 -8.66
N GLY A 428 -5.70 -15.15 -7.96
CA GLY A 428 -6.03 -14.59 -6.65
C GLY A 428 -7.32 -13.76 -6.68
N SER A 429 -7.77 -13.31 -5.50
CA SER A 429 -8.97 -12.46 -5.35
C SER A 429 -8.78 -11.08 -6.00
N LYS A 430 -9.77 -10.60 -6.78
CA LYS A 430 -9.70 -9.31 -7.48
C LYS A 430 -9.61 -8.09 -6.54
N VAL A 431 -9.93 -8.25 -5.26
CA VAL A 431 -9.81 -7.20 -4.24
C VAL A 431 -8.53 -7.30 -3.40
N GLU A 432 -7.64 -8.24 -3.73
CA GLU A 432 -6.35 -8.41 -3.05
C GLU A 432 -5.19 -7.98 -3.95
N SER A 433 -4.30 -7.15 -3.41
CA SER A 433 -3.10 -6.67 -4.14
C SER A 433 -2.15 -7.78 -4.57
N SER A 434 -2.14 -8.93 -3.87
CA SER A 434 -1.38 -10.13 -4.22
C SER A 434 -1.72 -10.64 -5.63
N SER A 435 -3.00 -10.60 -6.02
CA SER A 435 -3.47 -11.11 -7.31
C SER A 435 -2.89 -10.33 -8.49
N TYR A 436 -2.82 -9.01 -8.36
CA TYR A 436 -2.21 -8.14 -9.38
C TYR A 436 -0.68 -8.29 -9.41
N ARG A 437 -0.03 -8.56 -8.28
CA ARG A 437 1.40 -8.92 -8.29
C ARG A 437 1.62 -10.25 -9.02
N ASN A 438 0.78 -11.25 -8.80
CA ASN A 438 0.85 -12.54 -9.50
C ASN A 438 0.64 -12.38 -11.01
N ILE A 439 -0.31 -11.52 -11.41
CA ILE A 439 -0.54 -11.21 -12.82
C ILE A 439 0.67 -10.47 -13.42
N ALA A 440 1.23 -9.46 -12.74
CA ALA A 440 2.42 -8.75 -13.22
C ALA A 440 3.64 -9.68 -13.39
N LEU A 441 3.86 -10.59 -12.45
CA LEU A 441 4.89 -11.64 -12.55
C LEU A 441 4.64 -12.57 -13.73
N SER A 442 3.38 -12.97 -13.95
CA SER A 442 2.98 -13.80 -15.09
C SER A 442 3.25 -13.08 -16.41
N LEU A 443 2.93 -11.79 -16.48
CA LEU A 443 3.17 -10.93 -17.65
C LEU A 443 4.65 -10.58 -17.87
N GLY A 444 5.50 -10.76 -16.85
CA GLY A 444 6.93 -10.48 -16.94
C GLY A 444 7.25 -9.02 -17.14
N VAL A 445 6.52 -8.15 -16.42
CA VAL A 445 6.73 -6.71 -16.45
C VAL A 445 7.59 -6.29 -15.27
N ASP A 446 8.71 -5.62 -15.56
CA ASP A 446 9.70 -5.20 -14.54
C ASP A 446 9.20 -4.05 -13.67
N ASN A 447 8.33 -3.21 -14.23
CA ASN A 447 7.77 -2.06 -13.54
C ASN A 447 6.24 -2.08 -13.62
N ALA A 448 5.60 -2.28 -12.46
CA ALA A 448 4.15 -2.33 -12.33
C ALA A 448 3.45 -1.08 -12.91
N THR A 449 4.12 0.08 -12.94
CA THR A 449 3.58 1.31 -13.53
C THR A 449 3.46 1.28 -15.05
N GLU A 450 3.85 0.19 -15.72
CA GLU A 450 3.59 0.02 -17.15
C GLU A 450 2.27 -0.72 -17.44
N LEU A 451 1.66 -1.29 -16.41
CA LEU A 451 0.38 -1.98 -16.47
C LEU A 451 -0.74 -1.05 -16.05
N LEU A 452 -1.85 -1.05 -16.80
CA LEU A 452 -3.06 -0.35 -16.42
C LEU A 452 -4.18 -1.36 -16.14
N PHE A 453 -4.88 -1.23 -15.01
CA PHE A 453 -6.14 -1.96 -14.80
C PHE A 453 -7.34 -1.02 -14.99
N ALA A 454 -8.31 -1.43 -15.80
CA ALA A 454 -9.60 -0.77 -15.95
C ALA A 454 -10.67 -1.65 -15.31
N THR A 455 -11.36 -1.09 -14.32
CA THR A 455 -12.47 -1.71 -13.60
C THR A 455 -13.42 -0.60 -13.13
N ASP A 456 -14.71 -0.91 -13.03
CA ASP A 456 -15.71 -0.06 -12.39
C ASP A 456 -15.72 -0.23 -10.85
N ASN A 457 -15.13 -1.32 -10.36
CA ASN A 457 -15.11 -1.66 -8.95
C ASN A 457 -13.93 -0.99 -8.23
N ILE A 458 -14.25 -0.08 -7.32
CA ILE A 458 -13.27 0.71 -6.54
C ILE A 458 -12.34 -0.20 -5.74
N MET A 459 -12.83 -1.28 -5.13
CA MET A 459 -12.00 -2.18 -4.33
C MET A 459 -10.96 -2.91 -5.18
N GLU A 460 -11.32 -3.25 -6.42
CA GLU A 460 -10.40 -3.88 -7.37
C GLU A 460 -9.37 -2.88 -7.88
N ALA A 461 -9.79 -1.64 -8.17
CA ALA A 461 -8.89 -0.55 -8.55
C ALA A 461 -7.89 -0.23 -7.43
N GLU A 462 -8.34 -0.19 -6.17
CA GLU A 462 -7.48 0.00 -5.00
C GLU A 462 -6.46 -1.13 -4.86
N ALA A 463 -6.88 -2.38 -5.06
CA ALA A 463 -6.01 -3.54 -5.01
C ALA A 463 -4.95 -3.53 -6.13
N ALA A 464 -5.32 -3.14 -7.35
CA ALA A 464 -4.40 -2.96 -8.48
C ALA A 464 -3.39 -1.83 -8.23
N ALA A 465 -3.85 -0.68 -7.70
CA ALA A 465 -2.97 0.43 -7.34
C ALA A 465 -2.00 0.06 -6.20
N ALA A 466 -2.45 -0.72 -5.21
CA ALA A 466 -1.58 -1.24 -4.14
C ALA A 466 -0.52 -2.23 -4.67
N ALA A 467 -0.70 -2.78 -5.87
CA ALA A 467 0.31 -3.57 -6.59
C ALA A 467 1.19 -2.72 -7.51
N GLY A 468 1.00 -1.41 -7.57
CA GLY A 468 1.80 -0.46 -8.34
C GLY A 468 1.33 -0.23 -9.78
N TRP A 469 0.14 -0.70 -10.15
CA TRP A 469 -0.41 -0.53 -11.51
C TRP A 469 -0.96 0.88 -11.73
N GLN A 470 -0.89 1.37 -12.97
CA GLN A 470 -1.66 2.54 -13.39
C GLN A 470 -3.15 2.25 -13.27
N LEU A 471 -3.91 3.28 -12.89
CA LEU A 471 -5.35 3.23 -12.93
C LEU A 471 -5.84 4.16 -14.04
N ASN A 472 -6.74 3.67 -14.87
CA ASN A 472 -7.57 4.59 -15.62
C ASN A 472 -8.65 5.14 -14.67
N ARG A 473 -8.38 6.29 -14.02
CA ARG A 473 -9.42 7.05 -13.33
C ARG A 473 -10.27 7.92 -14.27
N GLN A 474 -10.09 7.81 -15.59
CA GLN A 474 -11.26 7.90 -16.48
C GLN A 474 -11.92 6.53 -16.48
N ALA A 475 -12.49 6.15 -15.33
CA ALA A 475 -13.66 5.30 -15.41
C ALA A 475 -14.60 6.00 -16.40
N ARG A 476 -15.22 5.23 -17.28
CA ARG A 476 -16.40 5.70 -18.01
C ARG A 476 -17.46 6.00 -16.97
N LEU A 477 -17.37 7.17 -16.39
CA LEU A 477 -18.52 7.92 -15.91
C LEU A 477 -19.21 8.39 -17.18
N ASP A 478 -19.84 7.48 -17.92
CA ASP A 478 -20.85 7.79 -18.93
C ASP A 478 -21.62 6.52 -19.32
N TRP A 479 -22.81 6.43 -18.71
CA TRP A 479 -24.10 6.05 -19.32
C TRP A 479 -24.30 4.60 -19.81
N GLU A 480 -25.04 3.81 -19.02
CA GLU A 480 -26.25 3.04 -19.42
C GLU A 480 -26.74 2.14 -18.27
N ALA A 481 -27.32 2.76 -17.24
CA ALA A 481 -28.33 2.14 -16.36
C ALA A 481 -29.34 3.19 -15.83
N ALA A 482 -29.46 4.32 -16.53
CA ALA A 482 -30.34 5.43 -16.15
C ALA A 482 -31.68 5.50 -16.91
N PRO A 483 -32.26 4.39 -17.40
CA PRO A 483 -33.73 4.36 -17.58
C PRO A 483 -34.48 3.69 -16.42
N ALA A 484 -33.95 2.63 -15.81
CA ALA A 484 -34.72 1.83 -14.85
C ALA A 484 -34.83 2.44 -13.44
N LEU A 485 -33.81 3.18 -12.99
CA LEU A 485 -33.87 3.96 -11.74
C LEU A 485 -34.56 5.32 -11.92
N PHE A 486 -34.63 5.81 -13.16
CA PHE A 486 -35.30 7.07 -13.49
C PHE A 486 -36.82 6.92 -13.51
N ASP A 487 -37.35 5.75 -13.90
CA ASP A 487 -38.78 5.45 -13.80
C ASP A 487 -39.24 5.17 -12.36
N ALA A 488 -38.35 4.73 -11.46
CA ALA A 488 -38.68 4.51 -10.04
C ALA A 488 -38.69 5.79 -9.20
N MET A 489 -38.09 6.88 -9.69
CA MET A 489 -37.99 8.18 -9.00
C MET A 489 -38.88 9.27 -9.60
N GLN A 490 -39.80 8.96 -10.53
CA GLN A 490 -40.78 9.93 -11.00
C GLN A 490 -42.02 9.99 -10.11
N GLY A 491 -42.31 11.19 -9.62
CA GLY A 491 -43.63 11.60 -9.18
C GLY A 491 -43.63 12.44 -7.91
N ASP A 492 -43.36 11.80 -6.78
CA ASP A 492 -43.84 12.35 -5.50
C ASP A 492 -42.75 12.90 -4.57
N GLU A 493 -41.54 12.32 -4.56
CA GLU A 493 -40.57 12.60 -3.50
C GLU A 493 -39.71 13.83 -3.78
N LEU A 494 -39.24 14.00 -5.02
CA LEU A 494 -38.52 15.21 -5.46
C LEU A 494 -39.44 16.44 -5.53
N ASN A 495 -40.72 16.23 -5.90
CA ASN A 495 -41.73 17.29 -5.95
C ASN A 495 -42.15 17.77 -4.55
N ARG A 496 -42.22 16.87 -3.55
CA ARG A 496 -42.41 17.26 -2.13
C ARG A 496 -41.26 18.11 -1.59
N LEU A 497 -40.02 17.79 -2.00
CA LEU A 497 -38.81 18.46 -1.54
C LEU A 497 -38.65 19.87 -2.13
N LEU A 498 -39.09 20.10 -3.37
CA LEU A 498 -38.90 21.38 -4.07
C LEU A 498 -40.06 22.39 -3.94
N LEU A 499 -41.32 21.94 -3.83
CA LEU A 499 -42.49 22.84 -3.95
C LEU A 499 -43.19 23.18 -2.62
N GLY A 500 -42.84 22.52 -1.52
CA GLY A 500 -43.56 22.64 -0.26
C GLY A 500 -44.99 22.07 -0.35
N SER A 501 -45.54 21.64 0.78
CA SER A 501 -46.86 21.03 0.86
C SER A 501 -47.96 22.06 0.59
N GLY A 502 -48.37 22.27 -0.67
CA GLY A 502 -49.52 23.14 -0.93
C GLY A 502 -49.86 23.55 -2.37
N HIS A 503 -49.22 23.04 -3.42
CA HIS A 503 -49.50 23.48 -4.79
C HIS A 503 -49.96 22.37 -5.73
N ASP A 504 -50.84 22.75 -6.66
CA ASP A 504 -51.65 21.91 -7.53
C ASP A 504 -50.85 20.85 -8.30
N ALA A 505 -51.23 19.59 -8.10
CA ALA A 505 -50.60 18.41 -8.68
C ALA A 505 -50.65 18.39 -10.22
N GLU A 506 -51.57 19.13 -10.86
CA GLU A 506 -51.63 19.20 -12.33
C GLU A 506 -50.51 20.04 -12.95
N ALA A 507 -50.01 21.07 -12.25
CA ALA A 507 -48.90 21.90 -12.74
C ALA A 507 -47.52 21.23 -12.58
N ALA A 508 -47.39 20.27 -11.65
CA ALA A 508 -46.14 19.58 -11.34
C ALA A 508 -45.77 18.48 -12.36
N SER A 509 -46.71 18.07 -13.23
CA SER A 509 -46.49 17.01 -14.23
C SER A 509 -45.66 17.45 -15.45
N ALA A 510 -45.36 18.74 -15.59
CA ALA A 510 -44.73 19.32 -16.77
C ALA A 510 -43.28 19.83 -16.56
N PHE A 511 -42.75 19.79 -15.34
CA PHE A 511 -41.40 20.30 -15.03
C PHE A 511 -40.43 19.18 -14.73
N ARG A 512 -39.40 19.02 -15.56
CA ARG A 512 -38.32 18.07 -15.35
C ARG A 512 -37.09 18.81 -14.84
N LEU A 513 -36.23 18.11 -14.09
CA LEU A 513 -35.02 18.71 -13.53
C LEU A 513 -34.11 19.34 -14.60
N HIS A 514 -34.14 18.82 -15.84
CA HIS A 514 -33.40 19.37 -16.99
C HIS A 514 -34.03 20.62 -17.64
N ASP A 515 -35.25 20.97 -17.24
CA ASP A 515 -35.94 22.19 -17.70
C ASP A 515 -35.57 23.40 -16.82
N LEU A 516 -34.82 23.17 -15.72
CA LEU A 516 -34.38 24.24 -14.84
C LEU A 516 -33.30 25.10 -15.51
N PRO A 517 -33.35 26.44 -15.32
CA PRO A 517 -32.29 27.31 -15.80
C PRO A 517 -30.95 26.98 -15.13
N PRO A 518 -29.81 27.23 -15.80
CA PRO A 518 -28.48 26.87 -15.29
C PRO A 518 -28.17 27.35 -13.88
N ASP A 519 -28.70 28.51 -13.46
CA ASP A 519 -28.46 29.03 -12.11
C ASP A 519 -29.27 28.29 -11.04
N ALA A 520 -30.47 27.78 -11.36
CA ALA A 520 -31.25 26.94 -10.44
C ALA A 520 -30.60 25.56 -10.26
N LEU A 521 -30.00 25.00 -11.32
CA LEU A 521 -29.23 23.76 -11.26
C LEU A 521 -28.00 23.87 -10.33
N LYS A 522 -27.36 25.05 -10.28
CA LYS A 522 -26.25 25.30 -9.34
C LYS A 522 -26.72 25.29 -7.89
N THR A 523 -27.86 25.92 -7.60
CA THR A 523 -28.45 25.91 -6.25
C THR A 523 -28.82 24.49 -5.80
N VAL A 524 -29.31 23.65 -6.72
CA VAL A 524 -29.56 22.22 -6.44
C VAL A 524 -28.26 21.50 -6.06
N LEU A 525 -27.15 21.75 -6.77
CA LEU A 525 -25.86 21.13 -6.45
C LEU A 525 -25.28 21.60 -5.10
N GLU A 526 -25.52 22.85 -4.70
CA GLU A 526 -25.01 23.42 -3.44
C GLU A 526 -25.63 22.80 -2.18
N ILE A 527 -26.83 22.20 -2.29
CA ILE A 527 -27.55 21.59 -1.17
C ILE A 527 -27.43 20.06 -1.13
N CYS A 528 -26.78 19.45 -2.13
CA CYS A 528 -26.62 18.00 -2.21
C CYS A 528 -25.34 17.52 -1.50
N SER A 529 -25.37 16.28 -1.00
CA SER A 529 -24.16 15.61 -0.51
C SER A 529 -23.21 15.33 -1.68
N LEU A 530 -21.90 15.14 -1.44
CA LEU A 530 -20.95 14.76 -2.49
C LEU A 530 -21.33 13.47 -3.23
N GLN A 531 -21.90 12.51 -2.49
CA GLN A 531 -22.37 11.25 -3.09
C GLN A 531 -23.55 11.50 -4.02
N ASP A 532 -24.47 12.38 -3.63
CA ASP A 532 -25.62 12.73 -4.44
C ASP A 532 -25.23 13.61 -5.63
N ILE A 533 -24.29 14.55 -5.45
CA ILE A 533 -23.69 15.32 -6.55
C ILE A 533 -23.05 14.39 -7.57
N ALA A 534 -22.30 13.38 -7.13
CA ALA A 534 -21.69 12.40 -8.03
C ALA A 534 -22.76 11.61 -8.81
N ARG A 535 -23.82 11.14 -8.13
CA ARG A 535 -24.94 10.44 -8.76
C ARG A 535 -25.72 11.32 -9.74
N LEU A 536 -25.99 12.56 -9.35
CA LEU A 536 -26.72 13.55 -10.15
C LEU A 536 -25.93 13.97 -11.40
N CYS A 537 -24.61 14.12 -11.29
CA CYS A 537 -23.74 14.44 -12.42
C CYS A 537 -23.54 13.24 -13.36
N GLN A 538 -23.60 12.00 -12.84
CA GLN A 538 -23.65 10.79 -13.67
C GLN A 538 -24.97 10.68 -14.45
N ALA A 539 -26.06 11.21 -13.90
CA ALA A 539 -27.39 11.17 -14.51
C ALA A 539 -27.70 12.38 -15.43
N SER A 540 -26.93 13.48 -15.35
CA SER A 540 -27.21 14.71 -16.12
C SER A 540 -25.97 15.50 -16.50
N LYS A 541 -25.77 15.63 -17.82
CA LYS A 541 -24.72 16.47 -18.42
C LYS A 541 -24.86 17.96 -18.08
N GLN A 542 -26.09 18.46 -17.91
CA GLN A 542 -26.33 19.85 -17.53
C GLN A 542 -25.86 20.12 -16.09
N LEU A 543 -26.11 19.19 -15.17
CA LEU A 543 -25.63 19.26 -13.78
C LEU A 543 -24.11 19.11 -13.71
N TYR A 544 -23.51 18.20 -14.49
CA TYR A 544 -22.04 18.11 -14.59
C TYR A 544 -21.41 19.41 -15.11
N THR A 545 -22.05 20.09 -16.06
CA THR A 545 -21.60 21.37 -16.59
C THR A 545 -21.74 22.48 -15.54
N ALA A 546 -22.86 22.51 -14.80
CA ALA A 546 -23.07 23.45 -13.70
C ALA A 546 -22.04 23.25 -12.56
N LEU A 547 -21.62 22.00 -12.30
CA LEU A 547 -20.58 21.68 -11.32
C LEU A 547 -19.19 22.23 -11.70
N GLN A 548 -18.94 22.59 -12.97
CA GLN A 548 -17.68 23.25 -13.34
C GLN A 548 -17.61 24.72 -12.89
N ASP A 549 -18.73 25.31 -12.45
CA ASP A 549 -18.76 26.67 -11.90
C ASP A 549 -18.22 26.70 -10.47
N ASP A 550 -17.11 27.41 -10.25
CA ASP A 550 -16.42 27.45 -8.96
C ASP A 550 -17.28 28.08 -7.84
N ARG A 551 -18.35 28.80 -8.18
CA ARG A 551 -19.33 29.32 -7.20
C ARG A 551 -20.09 28.20 -6.48
N VAL A 552 -20.35 27.09 -7.16
CA VAL A 552 -20.97 25.90 -6.53
C VAL A 552 -20.04 25.35 -5.45
N TRP A 553 -18.74 25.27 -5.76
CA TRP A 553 -17.72 24.81 -4.82
C TRP A 553 -17.50 25.79 -3.66
N PHE A 554 -17.66 27.09 -3.89
CA PHE A 554 -17.69 28.08 -2.80
C PHE A 554 -18.87 27.83 -1.85
N GLY A 555 -20.06 27.58 -2.39
CA GLY A 555 -21.26 27.21 -1.63
C GLY A 555 -21.01 25.96 -0.78
N LEU A 556 -20.49 24.89 -1.40
CA LEU A 556 -20.16 23.65 -0.71
C LEU A 556 -19.10 23.83 0.38
N CYS A 557 -18.04 24.60 0.13
CA CYS A 557 -17.04 24.94 1.14
C CYS A 557 -17.66 25.70 2.32
N THR A 558 -18.56 26.64 2.04
CA THR A 558 -19.25 27.44 3.06
C THR A 558 -20.20 26.57 3.88
N ALA A 559 -20.96 25.68 3.24
CA ALA A 559 -21.86 24.76 3.92
C ALA A 559 -21.11 23.77 4.81
N THR A 560 -19.96 23.27 4.36
CA THR A 560 -19.21 22.22 5.06
C THR A 560 -18.32 22.79 6.17
N TRP A 561 -17.62 23.90 5.93
CA TRP A 561 -16.61 24.46 6.85
C TRP A 561 -16.81 25.92 7.23
N GLY A 562 -17.85 26.59 6.74
CA GLY A 562 -18.11 28.02 7.01
C GLY A 562 -18.30 28.38 8.49
N ARG A 563 -18.60 27.38 9.33
CA ARG A 563 -18.64 27.55 10.80
C ARG A 563 -17.27 27.84 11.43
N HIS A 564 -16.20 27.44 10.76
CA HIS A 564 -14.83 27.55 11.26
C HIS A 564 -14.15 28.82 10.74
N THR A 565 -14.33 29.13 9.45
CA THR A 565 -13.84 30.38 8.84
C THR A 565 -14.61 30.67 7.54
N ASP A 566 -14.52 31.91 7.04
CA ASP A 566 -14.94 32.22 5.67
C ASP A 566 -14.00 31.52 4.68
N PRO A 567 -14.48 30.62 3.79
CA PRO A 567 -13.62 29.94 2.82
C PRO A 567 -12.82 30.89 1.92
N ARG A 568 -13.29 32.13 1.74
CA ARG A 568 -12.54 33.17 1.03
C ARG A 568 -11.25 33.53 1.75
N ARG A 569 -11.18 33.43 3.07
CA ARG A 569 -9.95 33.66 3.84
C ARG A 569 -8.93 32.55 3.62
N TRP A 570 -9.37 31.29 3.52
CA TRP A 570 -8.48 30.19 3.14
C TRP A 570 -7.98 30.29 1.69
N LEU A 571 -8.80 30.84 0.79
CA LEU A 571 -8.40 31.12 -0.59
C LEU A 571 -7.51 32.37 -0.72
N ALA A 572 -7.74 33.40 0.12
CA ALA A 572 -7.06 34.69 0.11
C ALA A 572 -5.90 34.80 1.12
N ALA A 573 -5.57 33.71 1.81
CA ALA A 573 -4.54 33.69 2.84
C ALA A 573 -3.23 34.28 2.27
N PRO A 574 -2.72 35.39 2.83
CA PRO A 574 -1.65 36.15 2.22
C PRO A 574 -0.34 35.36 2.23
N THR A 575 0.39 35.43 1.11
CA THR A 575 1.82 35.07 1.00
C THR A 575 2.70 36.11 1.72
N SER A 576 2.35 36.52 2.94
CA SER A 576 3.00 37.61 3.65
C SER A 576 4.30 37.19 4.34
N VAL A 577 5.29 36.77 3.55
CA VAL A 577 6.71 37.04 3.81
C VAL A 577 7.34 37.39 2.48
N ALA A 578 7.15 38.63 2.04
CA ALA A 578 7.90 39.19 0.92
C ALA A 578 9.37 39.34 1.35
N THR A 579 10.19 38.34 1.06
CA THR A 579 11.64 38.52 0.94
C THR A 579 11.97 38.65 -0.55
N PRO A 580 12.77 39.65 -0.95
CA PRO A 580 13.06 39.87 -2.36
C PRO A 580 13.96 38.73 -2.85
N ARG A 581 13.43 37.86 -3.72
CA ARG A 581 14.06 36.74 -4.45
C ARG A 581 13.68 35.29 -4.04
N SER A 582 12.46 35.01 -3.60
CA SER A 582 11.93 33.63 -3.61
C SER A 582 10.85 33.44 -4.68
N THR A 583 10.90 32.32 -5.40
CA THR A 583 9.88 31.84 -6.34
C THR A 583 8.67 31.38 -5.53
N ILE A 584 7.60 32.19 -5.54
CA ILE A 584 6.36 31.92 -4.80
C ILE A 584 5.56 30.84 -5.55
N LEU A 585 5.28 29.70 -4.92
CA LEU A 585 4.21 28.80 -5.36
C LEU A 585 2.87 29.49 -5.05
N PRO A 586 1.97 29.68 -6.03
CA PRO A 586 0.72 30.42 -5.81
C PRO A 586 -0.23 29.65 -4.85
N ALA A 587 -1.10 30.38 -4.15
CA ALA A 587 -2.21 29.83 -3.34
C ALA A 587 -3.25 29.11 -4.23
N PRO A 588 -4.11 28.20 -3.72
CA PRO A 588 -5.21 27.64 -4.51
C PRO A 588 -6.03 28.75 -5.18
N THR A 589 -6.22 28.67 -6.49
CA THR A 589 -6.94 29.69 -7.27
C THR A 589 -8.43 29.40 -7.45
N THR A 590 -8.93 28.27 -6.92
CA THR A 590 -10.34 27.83 -7.06
C THR A 590 -10.87 27.17 -5.79
N PHE A 591 -12.15 27.36 -5.49
CA PHE A 591 -12.85 26.72 -4.37
C PHE A 591 -13.01 25.21 -4.55
N ARG A 592 -13.07 24.71 -5.80
CA ARG A 592 -13.02 23.27 -6.07
C ARG A 592 -11.73 22.63 -5.55
N GLY A 593 -10.59 23.27 -5.82
CA GLY A 593 -9.29 22.81 -5.30
C GLY A 593 -9.22 22.87 -3.78
N LEU A 594 -9.76 23.95 -3.19
CA LEU A 594 -9.87 24.07 -1.73
C LEU A 594 -10.75 22.97 -1.12
N TYR A 595 -11.90 22.68 -1.71
CA TYR A 595 -12.83 21.65 -1.24
C TYR A 595 -12.19 20.27 -1.21
N SER A 596 -11.50 19.87 -2.30
CA SER A 596 -10.77 18.60 -2.35
C SER A 596 -9.72 18.49 -1.25
N LEU A 597 -8.94 19.55 -1.05
CA LEU A 597 -7.88 19.58 -0.04
C LEU A 597 -8.42 19.44 1.40
N LEU A 598 -9.48 20.20 1.72
CA LEU A 598 -10.10 20.18 3.04
C LEU A 598 -10.81 18.85 3.30
N HIS A 599 -11.45 18.27 2.28
CA HIS A 599 -12.08 16.96 2.36
C HIS A 599 -11.06 15.85 2.63
N GLU A 600 -9.91 15.87 1.95
CA GLU A 600 -8.82 14.91 2.19
C GLU A 600 -8.20 15.03 3.58
N SER A 601 -8.18 16.25 4.14
CA SER A 601 -7.63 16.52 5.47
C SER A 601 -8.62 16.24 6.61
N ALA A 602 -9.92 16.18 6.31
CA ALA A 602 -10.99 16.03 7.29
C ALA A 602 -10.84 14.82 8.24
N PRO A 603 -10.37 13.63 7.81
CA PRO A 603 -10.17 12.49 8.72
C PRO A 603 -9.10 12.72 9.81
N ILE A 604 -8.19 13.68 9.60
CA ILE A 604 -7.12 14.02 10.54
C ILE A 604 -7.64 15.00 11.61
N VAL A 605 -8.47 15.96 11.19
CA VAL A 605 -8.97 17.05 12.04
C VAL A 605 -10.10 16.57 12.96
N ASP A 606 -10.29 17.24 14.09
CA ASP A 606 -11.28 16.90 15.13
C ASP A 606 -11.04 15.51 15.76
N SER A 607 -9.80 15.03 15.70
CA SER A 607 -9.39 13.76 16.31
C SER A 607 -8.06 13.88 17.07
N LEU A 608 -7.83 12.90 17.95
CA LEU A 608 -6.65 12.81 18.80
C LEU A 608 -5.69 11.77 18.26
N TRP A 609 -4.41 12.08 18.32
CA TRP A 609 -3.34 11.28 17.76
C TRP A 609 -2.24 11.07 18.78
N ARG A 610 -1.65 9.89 18.75
CA ARG A 610 -0.55 9.51 19.63
C ARG A 610 0.72 9.33 18.82
N LEU A 611 1.79 9.98 19.26
CA LEU A 611 3.14 9.80 18.73
C LEU A 611 3.69 8.41 19.12
N VAL A 612 4.24 7.71 18.13
CA VAL A 612 4.86 6.38 18.20
C VAL A 612 6.26 6.53 17.62
N GLY A 613 7.28 6.48 18.49
CA GLY A 613 8.70 6.58 18.16
C GLY A 613 9.52 5.77 19.18
N GLU A 614 10.81 5.54 18.93
CA GLU A 614 11.73 4.51 19.50
C GLU A 614 11.89 4.42 21.05
N GLY A 615 11.00 5.03 21.84
CA GLY A 615 10.96 4.93 23.29
C GLY A 615 9.55 4.78 23.85
N PRO A 616 9.43 4.46 25.16
CA PRO A 616 8.17 4.02 25.76
C PRO A 616 7.18 5.15 26.09
N CYS A 617 7.57 6.42 25.92
CA CYS A 617 6.88 7.56 26.53
C CYS A 617 5.67 8.13 25.74
N GLY A 618 5.69 8.08 24.41
CA GLY A 618 4.62 8.62 23.56
C GLY A 618 4.33 10.13 23.76
N SER A 619 3.40 10.69 22.99
CA SER A 619 2.87 12.06 23.16
C SER A 619 1.47 12.16 22.55
N LEU A 620 0.63 13.08 23.05
CA LEU A 620 -0.74 13.27 22.56
C LEU A 620 -0.85 14.58 21.76
N ILE A 621 -1.41 14.49 20.55
CA ILE A 621 -1.52 15.58 19.57
C ILE A 621 -2.99 15.71 19.15
N SER A 622 -3.47 16.94 19.03
CA SER A 622 -4.80 17.28 18.54
C SER A 622 -4.68 18.05 17.23
N PHE A 623 -5.55 17.77 16.27
CA PHE A 623 -5.67 18.56 15.03
C PHE A 623 -7.03 19.26 15.01
N SER A 624 -7.04 20.56 14.73
CA SER A 624 -8.25 21.40 14.76
C SER A 624 -8.28 22.41 13.62
N TRP A 625 -9.46 22.79 13.17
CA TRP A 625 -9.64 23.83 12.16
C TRP A 625 -9.32 25.22 12.75
N ALA A 626 -8.70 26.09 11.95
CA ALA A 626 -8.40 27.48 12.29
C ALA A 626 -8.65 28.43 11.11
N GLU A 627 -8.63 29.74 11.39
CA GLU A 627 -8.97 30.77 10.40
C GLU A 627 -8.10 30.74 9.13
N ASP A 628 -6.87 30.24 9.25
CA ASP A 628 -5.84 30.24 8.21
C ASP A 628 -5.28 28.84 7.89
N GLY A 629 -5.92 27.77 8.39
CA GLY A 629 -5.52 26.39 8.09
C GLY A 629 -5.99 25.37 9.14
N ILE A 630 -5.18 24.33 9.36
CA ILE A 630 -5.36 23.33 10.42
C ILE A 630 -4.24 23.53 11.46
N LEU A 631 -4.58 23.59 12.74
CA LEU A 631 -3.60 23.62 13.83
C LEU A 631 -3.40 22.23 14.39
N ALA A 632 -2.15 21.80 14.50
CA ALA A 632 -1.73 20.66 15.28
C ALA A 632 -1.18 21.16 16.62
N ALA A 633 -1.73 20.70 17.74
CA ALA A 633 -1.28 21.09 19.08
C ALA A 633 -0.98 19.86 19.93
N GLN A 634 0.20 19.85 20.56
CA GLN A 634 0.59 18.86 21.55
C GLN A 634 -0.09 19.19 22.88
N LEU A 635 -0.71 18.18 23.49
CA LEU A 635 -1.39 18.29 24.77
C LEU A 635 -0.42 17.98 25.91
N GLU A 636 -0.15 18.95 26.77
CA GLU A 636 0.74 18.83 27.92
C GLU A 636 -0.06 18.81 29.23
N ALA A 637 0.23 17.81 30.07
CA ALA A 637 -0.42 17.64 31.35
C ALA A 637 0.19 18.56 32.42
N HIS A 638 -0.64 19.38 33.07
CA HIS A 638 -0.16 20.39 34.01
C HIS A 638 -0.43 20.04 35.48
N SER A 639 -1.62 19.51 35.81
CA SER A 639 -1.96 19.05 37.17
C SER A 639 -3.10 18.02 37.16
N PRO A 640 -2.95 16.87 37.84
CA PRO A 640 -3.99 15.84 37.91
C PRO A 640 -5.18 16.28 38.79
N LEU A 641 -4.98 17.17 39.77
CA LEU A 641 -6.04 17.63 40.66
C LEU A 641 -7.04 18.56 39.97
N THR A 642 -6.59 19.33 38.98
CA THR A 642 -7.44 20.29 38.24
C THR A 642 -7.93 19.75 36.90
N GLY A 643 -7.29 18.69 36.38
CA GLY A 643 -7.56 18.18 35.03
C GLY A 643 -7.18 19.15 33.91
N LYS A 644 -6.40 20.19 34.24
CA LYS A 644 -5.97 21.21 33.27
C LYS A 644 -4.90 20.64 32.35
N VAL A 645 -5.15 20.77 31.06
CA VAL A 645 -4.25 20.40 29.97
C VAL A 645 -3.99 21.67 29.16
N ASP A 646 -2.72 21.96 28.89
CA ASP A 646 -2.34 23.06 28.01
C ASP A 646 -2.11 22.51 26.60
N ALA A 647 -2.56 23.24 25.59
CA ALA A 647 -2.34 22.91 24.19
C ALA A 647 -1.20 23.79 23.66
N VAL A 648 -0.06 23.17 23.38
CA VAL A 648 1.12 23.85 22.82
C VAL A 648 1.08 23.67 21.32
N LEU A 649 1.11 24.77 20.56
CA LEU A 649 1.13 24.73 19.11
C LEU A 649 2.34 23.90 18.65
N TRP A 650 2.06 22.82 17.93
CA TRP A 650 3.05 21.89 17.41
C TRP A 650 3.33 22.17 15.93
N ALA A 651 2.28 22.41 15.13
CA ALA A 651 2.40 22.86 13.75
C ALA A 651 1.11 23.53 13.25
N ARG A 652 1.20 24.23 12.11
CA ARG A 652 0.05 24.77 11.35
C ARG A 652 0.11 24.23 9.92
N ILE A 653 -1.04 23.88 9.34
CA ILE A 653 -1.22 23.30 8.00
C ILE A 653 -2.02 24.27 7.10
N CYS A 654 -1.46 24.80 6.02
CA CYS A 654 -2.13 25.75 5.13
C CYS A 654 -2.36 25.15 3.71
N PRO A 655 -3.41 25.58 2.99
CA PRO A 655 -3.63 25.24 1.58
C PRO A 655 -2.62 25.92 0.63
N ALA A 656 -2.00 25.18 -0.29
CA ALA A 656 -1.19 25.74 -1.40
C ALA A 656 -1.47 24.97 -2.71
N HIS A 657 -1.16 25.55 -3.88
CA HIS A 657 -1.53 25.00 -5.19
C HIS A 657 -0.61 23.87 -5.68
N GLY A 658 -1.18 22.89 -6.37
CA GLY A 658 -0.60 21.56 -6.59
C GLY A 658 -1.22 20.56 -5.61
N LEU A 659 -1.32 19.28 -5.98
CA LEU A 659 -2.00 18.20 -5.21
C LEU A 659 -1.38 17.90 -3.81
N ASN A 660 -0.66 18.84 -3.20
CA ASN A 660 0.02 18.74 -1.92
C ASN A 660 -0.30 20.00 -1.09
N ALA A 661 -0.96 19.87 0.07
CA ALA A 661 -1.11 20.98 1.02
C ALA A 661 0.30 21.41 1.47
N THR A 662 0.64 22.70 1.34
CA THR A 662 1.95 23.22 1.79
C THR A 662 1.70 24.26 2.86
N ALA A 663 2.23 24.05 4.06
CA ALA A 663 1.91 24.86 5.21
C ALA A 663 3.08 25.63 5.78
N TRP A 664 2.76 26.72 6.46
CA TRP A 664 3.74 27.62 7.08
C TRP A 664 3.47 27.75 8.58
N VAL A 665 4.52 27.84 9.41
CA VAL A 665 4.40 28.18 10.84
C VAL A 665 4.86 29.63 11.08
N GLU A 666 4.04 30.40 11.80
CA GLU A 666 4.32 31.77 12.22
C GLU A 666 5.32 31.86 13.41
N PRO A 667 6.02 33.00 13.57
CA PRO A 667 7.43 33.02 13.99
C PRO A 667 7.72 33.02 15.50
N GLU A 668 6.75 32.90 16.40
CA GLU A 668 7.03 33.35 17.77
C GLU A 668 7.80 32.36 18.66
N ARG A 669 7.79 31.04 18.41
CA ARG A 669 8.69 30.07 19.07
C ARG A 669 8.93 28.80 18.24
N GLY A 670 9.85 28.88 17.27
CA GLY A 670 10.43 27.71 16.59
C GLY A 670 9.81 27.39 15.23
N ASN A 671 10.59 27.63 14.17
CA ASN A 671 10.14 27.59 12.77
C ASN A 671 9.99 26.17 12.24
N ALA A 672 8.80 25.82 11.74
CA ALA A 672 8.56 24.62 10.93
C ALA A 672 7.59 24.94 9.78
N THR A 673 7.51 24.13 8.74
CA THR A 673 6.76 24.36 7.49
C THR A 673 6.31 22.98 7.07
N LEU A 674 5.02 22.73 6.92
CA LEU A 674 4.47 21.38 6.94
C LEU A 674 3.82 21.06 5.59
N THR A 675 4.40 20.14 4.84
CA THR A 675 3.93 19.79 3.49
C THR A 675 3.36 18.38 3.51
N VAL A 676 2.09 18.25 3.13
CA VAL A 676 1.39 16.98 3.01
C VAL A 676 1.70 16.41 1.63
N HIS A 677 2.44 15.30 1.58
CA HIS A 677 2.69 14.57 0.35
C HIS A 677 1.83 13.31 0.32
N GLY A 678 1.26 13.04 -0.86
CA GLY A 678 0.34 11.92 -1.08
C GLY A 678 0.99 10.53 -1.00
N ASN A 679 1.48 10.13 0.17
CA ASN A 679 2.09 8.82 0.46
C ASN A 679 2.09 8.46 1.96
N HIS A 680 1.07 8.88 2.72
CA HIS A 680 0.99 8.66 4.18
C HIS A 680 2.14 9.29 4.98
N ARG A 681 2.84 10.26 4.38
CA ARG A 681 3.96 10.99 4.98
C ARG A 681 3.73 12.48 4.97
N LEU A 682 3.91 13.08 6.13
CA LEU A 682 3.72 14.50 6.38
C LEU A 682 5.10 15.12 6.64
N HIS A 683 5.64 15.87 5.69
CA HIS A 683 7.01 16.38 5.74
C HIS A 683 7.07 17.72 6.47
N ILE A 684 8.03 17.90 7.37
CA ILE A 684 8.20 19.11 8.18
C ILE A 684 9.60 19.72 7.92
N HIS A 685 9.63 20.97 7.44
CA HIS A 685 10.81 21.74 7.02
C HIS A 685 11.04 22.99 7.87
N ARG A 686 12.28 23.42 8.08
CA ARG A 686 12.59 24.73 8.68
C ARG A 686 12.69 25.81 7.61
N SER A 687 12.00 26.94 7.78
CA SER A 687 12.27 28.17 7.02
C SER A 687 13.35 28.99 7.75
N THR A 688 14.60 28.88 7.29
CA THR A 688 15.64 29.88 7.59
C THR A 688 16.60 30.06 6.41
N SER A 689 16.51 31.23 5.78
CA SER A 689 17.45 31.85 4.83
C SER A 689 17.48 31.32 3.38
N ALA A 690 17.82 32.26 2.49
CA ALA A 690 17.59 32.25 1.05
C ALA A 690 18.31 31.16 0.23
N GLU A 691 19.15 30.32 0.85
CA GLU A 691 19.86 29.24 0.14
C GLU A 691 19.03 27.94 0.09
N ALA A 692 18.05 27.75 0.99
CA ALA A 692 17.18 26.58 0.97
C ALA A 692 16.17 26.57 -0.20
N ALA A 693 15.86 27.73 -0.79
CA ALA A 693 14.96 27.83 -1.95
C ALA A 693 15.57 27.23 -3.23
N ALA A 694 16.91 27.15 -3.32
CA ALA A 694 17.61 26.49 -4.42
C ALA A 694 17.74 24.96 -4.23
N ALA A 695 17.63 24.47 -2.99
CA ALA A 695 17.70 23.05 -2.67
C ALA A 695 16.35 22.29 -2.89
N VAL A 696 15.27 23.01 -3.21
CA VAL A 696 13.95 22.42 -3.55
C VAL A 696 13.92 21.81 -4.97
N ALA A 697 15.00 21.96 -5.74
CA ALA A 697 15.18 21.27 -7.02
C ALA A 697 15.95 19.94 -6.84
N LEU A 698 15.30 18.93 -6.27
CA LEU A 698 15.73 17.54 -6.44
C LEU A 698 15.16 16.96 -7.75
N PRO A 699 15.90 16.12 -8.50
CA PRO A 699 15.41 15.53 -9.73
C PRO A 699 14.25 14.58 -9.42
N HIS A 700 13.09 14.86 -10.00
CA HIS A 700 11.84 14.13 -9.76
C HIS A 700 11.94 12.64 -10.10
N SER A 701 12.06 11.80 -9.06
CA SER A 701 11.63 10.41 -9.09
C SER A 701 10.09 10.38 -9.02
N GLN A 702 9.44 10.03 -10.14
CA GLN A 702 7.98 9.94 -10.23
C GLN A 702 7.46 8.70 -9.48
N ALA A 703 7.34 8.80 -8.16
CA ALA A 703 6.65 7.82 -7.34
C ALA A 703 5.99 8.53 -6.16
N SER A 704 4.74 8.98 -6.33
CA SER A 704 3.73 9.21 -5.27
C SER A 704 2.57 10.07 -5.77
N ARG A 705 1.47 9.42 -6.17
CA ARG A 705 0.13 10.01 -6.16
C ARG A 705 -0.79 9.05 -5.42
N SER A 706 -0.67 9.00 -4.10
CA SER A 706 -1.66 8.37 -3.24
C SER A 706 -2.40 9.44 -2.44
N MET A 707 -3.72 9.43 -2.51
CA MET A 707 -4.53 10.22 -1.59
C MET A 707 -4.31 9.72 -0.16
N LEU A 708 -4.55 10.61 0.81
CA LEU A 708 -4.58 10.35 2.26
C LEU A 708 -5.53 9.21 2.74
N CYS A 709 -6.04 8.36 1.85
CA CYS A 709 -7.09 7.37 2.14
C CYS A 709 -6.58 6.01 2.64
N ASN A 710 -5.33 5.61 2.37
CA ASN A 710 -4.83 4.26 2.68
C ASN A 710 -3.98 4.15 3.96
N SER A 711 -4.42 4.84 5.01
CA SER A 711 -4.14 4.34 6.36
C SER A 711 -5.13 3.21 6.65
N PRO A 712 -4.75 2.06 7.25
CA PRO A 712 -5.73 1.30 8.03
C PRO A 712 -6.33 2.29 9.03
N GLN A 713 -7.65 2.49 9.06
CA GLN A 713 -8.32 3.52 9.88
C GLN A 713 -7.54 3.84 11.17
N GLY A 714 -6.85 4.99 11.20
CA GLY A 714 -6.17 5.49 12.40
C GLY A 714 -4.63 5.42 12.50
N SER A 715 -3.85 5.66 11.44
CA SER A 715 -2.38 5.90 11.54
C SER A 715 -1.76 6.68 10.35
N PHE A 716 -0.85 7.62 10.59
CA PHE A 716 -0.04 8.26 9.52
C PHE A 716 1.39 8.57 9.98
N GLU A 717 2.34 8.79 9.07
CA GLU A 717 3.74 9.12 9.38
C GLU A 717 4.01 10.62 9.17
N ALA A 718 4.84 11.23 10.02
CA ALA A 718 5.29 12.60 9.93
C ALA A 718 6.84 12.64 9.96
N GLU A 719 7.47 13.14 8.90
CA GLU A 719 8.93 13.12 8.71
C GLU A 719 9.51 14.53 8.83
N TRP A 720 10.40 14.74 9.81
CA TRP A 720 11.17 15.99 10.00
C TRP A 720 12.50 15.89 9.28
N LEU A 721 12.77 16.80 8.34
CA LEU A 721 13.99 16.73 7.52
C LEU A 721 15.19 17.46 8.15
N GLU A 722 14.97 18.38 9.09
CA GLU A 722 16.01 19.02 9.90
C GLU A 722 15.53 19.25 11.34
N PHE A 723 16.02 18.45 12.29
CA PHE A 723 15.75 18.61 13.72
C PHE A 723 16.95 19.31 14.39
N MET A 724 16.71 20.30 15.25
CA MET A 724 17.75 20.93 16.08
C MET A 724 17.41 20.73 17.57
N SER A 725 18.39 20.25 18.34
CA SER A 725 18.27 19.81 19.75
C SER A 725 17.93 20.91 20.76
N HIS A 726 17.68 22.14 20.32
CA HIS A 726 17.47 23.30 21.19
C HIS A 726 16.02 23.42 21.69
N ASN A 727 15.06 22.74 21.08
CA ASN A 727 13.65 22.77 21.49
C ASN A 727 13.30 21.79 22.63
N VAL A 728 14.23 20.92 23.05
CA VAL A 728 14.03 20.02 24.23
C VAL A 728 14.23 20.76 25.56
N ARG A 729 14.56 22.06 25.54
CA ARG A 729 14.59 22.90 26.73
C ARG A 729 13.28 23.68 26.90
N SER A 730 12.17 22.99 27.11
CA SER A 730 10.98 23.62 27.69
C SER A 730 10.59 22.92 28.99
N LYS A 731 10.99 23.58 30.08
CA LYS A 731 10.32 23.65 31.38
C LYS A 731 9.79 22.32 31.93
N GLY A 732 10.61 21.70 32.79
CA GLY A 732 10.12 20.60 33.58
C GLY A 732 8.87 21.00 34.35
N THR A 733 7.82 20.20 34.20
CA THR A 733 6.61 20.30 35.02
C THR A 733 7.01 20.23 36.50
N ARG A 734 6.23 20.80 37.41
CA ARG A 734 6.48 20.74 38.87
C ARG A 734 6.73 19.31 39.38
N ALA A 735 6.20 18.30 38.68
CA ALA A 735 6.48 16.88 38.91
C ALA A 735 7.93 16.46 38.59
N GLN A 736 8.55 16.98 37.52
CA GLN A 736 9.97 16.76 37.22
C GLN A 736 10.92 17.47 38.22
N GLN A 737 10.50 18.59 38.81
CA GLN A 737 11.24 19.24 39.90
C GLN A 737 11.21 18.40 41.19
N ARG A 738 10.06 17.80 41.54
CA ARG A 738 9.93 16.81 42.64
C ARG A 738 10.85 15.60 42.44
N ARG A 739 11.09 15.15 41.20
CA ARG A 739 12.06 14.08 40.88
C ARG A 739 13.51 14.46 41.17
N ARG A 740 13.90 15.72 40.93
CA ARG A 740 15.26 16.23 41.19
C ARG A 740 15.55 16.33 42.69
N SER A 741 14.57 16.71 43.51
CA SER A 741 14.76 16.80 44.96
C SER A 741 14.77 15.45 45.66
N GLN A 742 14.06 14.44 45.15
CA GLN A 742 14.01 13.10 45.76
C GLN A 742 15.10 12.12 45.31
N ARG A 743 15.72 12.28 44.11
CA ARG A 743 16.71 11.31 43.58
C ARG A 743 18.18 11.66 43.81
N GLY A 744 18.50 12.82 44.38
CA GLY A 744 19.90 13.29 44.47
C GLY A 744 20.56 13.51 43.09
N PRO A 745 21.82 14.00 43.03
CA PRO A 745 22.41 14.53 41.79
C PRO A 745 22.76 13.51 40.69
N GLY A 746 22.43 12.22 40.85
CA GLY A 746 23.01 11.12 40.05
C GLY A 746 22.03 10.25 39.24
N GLY A 747 20.77 10.66 39.02
CA GLY A 747 19.79 9.88 38.25
C GLY A 747 19.91 10.05 36.72
N PRO A 748 19.61 9.01 35.91
CA PRO A 748 19.91 9.00 34.48
C PRO A 748 19.10 10.05 33.70
N ALA A 749 19.80 10.94 33.03
CA ALA A 749 19.28 11.91 32.08
C ALA A 749 18.96 11.25 30.71
N THR A 750 18.30 10.10 30.68
CA THR A 750 18.31 9.22 29.50
C THR A 750 17.39 9.65 28.37
N ALA A 751 16.17 10.14 28.63
CA ALA A 751 15.25 10.52 27.55
C ALA A 751 15.67 11.81 26.82
N ALA A 752 16.10 12.84 27.55
CA ALA A 752 16.57 14.10 26.95
C ALA A 752 17.94 13.96 26.28
N ALA A 753 18.83 13.10 26.80
CA ALA A 753 20.12 12.82 26.19
C ALA A 753 20.00 11.91 24.95
N ALA A 754 19.07 10.93 24.95
CA ALA A 754 18.80 10.11 23.77
C ALA A 754 18.17 10.94 22.64
N ALA A 755 17.22 11.82 22.97
CA ALA A 755 16.66 12.77 22.00
C ALA A 755 17.73 13.74 21.47
N ALA A 756 18.68 14.19 22.30
CA ALA A 756 19.79 15.04 21.87
C ALA A 756 20.84 14.29 21.01
N ALA A 757 21.01 12.99 21.22
CA ALA A 757 21.94 12.15 20.45
C ALA A 757 21.40 11.75 19.06
N ALA A 758 20.09 11.53 18.94
CA ALA A 758 19.43 11.23 17.65
C ALA A 758 19.49 12.41 16.66
N VAL A 759 19.60 13.65 17.15
CA VAL A 759 19.68 14.87 16.33
C VAL A 759 20.92 14.92 15.43
N ALA A 760 21.96 14.16 15.75
CA ALA A 760 23.19 14.14 14.96
C ALA A 760 23.10 13.27 13.68
N ALA A 761 21.96 12.61 13.42
CA ALA A 761 21.83 11.59 12.38
C ALA A 761 20.55 11.75 11.53
N GLY A 762 20.49 12.77 10.67
CA GLY A 762 19.54 12.81 9.54
C GLY A 762 18.05 13.06 9.89
N PRO A 763 17.13 12.78 8.93
CA PRO A 763 15.70 13.02 9.08
C PRO A 763 15.09 12.20 10.23
N VAL A 764 14.25 12.82 11.06
CA VAL A 764 13.53 12.15 12.15
C VAL A 764 12.10 11.85 11.71
N VAL A 765 11.79 10.57 11.49
CA VAL A 765 10.42 10.12 11.17
C VAL A 765 9.68 9.81 12.47
N PHE A 766 8.53 10.44 12.65
CA PHE A 766 7.57 10.16 13.72
C PHE A 766 6.38 9.40 13.15
N HIS A 767 5.94 8.35 13.83
CA HIS A 767 4.69 7.68 13.46
C HIS A 767 3.56 8.17 14.36
N LEU A 768 2.40 8.51 13.81
CA LEU A 768 1.21 8.93 14.56
C LEU A 768 0.14 7.84 14.41
N LYS A 769 -0.42 7.42 15.54
CA LYS A 769 -1.58 6.52 15.57
C LYS A 769 -2.77 7.26 16.15
N GLN A 770 -3.90 7.23 15.45
CA GLN A 770 -5.13 7.82 15.94
C GLN A 770 -5.51 7.11 17.24
N VAL A 771 -5.82 7.92 18.24
CA VAL A 771 -6.47 7.41 19.45
C VAL A 771 -7.87 7.00 19.02
N PRO A 772 -8.29 5.73 19.21
CA PRO A 772 -9.62 5.28 18.82
C PRO A 772 -10.69 6.24 19.33
N GLN A 773 -11.73 6.50 18.52
CA GLN A 773 -12.79 7.46 18.85
C GLN A 773 -13.16 7.33 20.33
N LEU A 774 -12.88 8.40 21.08
CA LEU A 774 -13.20 8.46 22.50
C LEU A 774 -14.71 8.28 22.60
N SER A 775 -15.16 7.13 23.10
CA SER A 775 -16.57 6.94 23.40
C SER A 775 -16.96 8.03 24.38
N GLN A 776 -17.86 8.93 23.96
CA GLN A 776 -18.39 9.92 24.88
C GLN A 776 -19.06 9.18 26.04
N PRO A 777 -18.92 9.69 27.28
CA PRO A 777 -19.60 9.08 28.42
C PRO A 777 -21.10 9.07 28.15
N THR A 778 -21.70 7.88 28.19
CA THR A 778 -23.15 7.70 28.11
C THR A 778 -23.67 7.28 29.48
N PRO A 779 -25.00 7.38 29.75
CA PRO A 779 -25.57 6.85 30.99
C PRO A 779 -25.24 5.37 31.24
N LYS A 780 -25.04 4.58 30.18
CA LYS A 780 -24.64 3.16 30.27
C LYS A 780 -23.13 2.97 30.49
N HIS A 781 -22.30 3.92 30.06
CA HIS A 781 -20.83 3.86 30.11
C HIS A 781 -20.26 5.16 30.70
N PRO A 782 -20.55 5.46 31.97
CA PRO A 782 -20.28 6.78 32.54
C PRO A 782 -18.79 7.09 32.65
N LEU A 783 -17.91 6.09 32.75
CA LEU A 783 -16.47 6.28 32.94
C LEU A 783 -15.65 6.31 31.64
N ALA A 784 -16.27 6.08 30.49
CA ALA A 784 -15.58 6.08 29.21
C ALA A 784 -15.01 7.47 28.87
N GLY A 785 -13.83 7.51 28.25
CA GLY A 785 -13.20 8.75 27.77
C GLY A 785 -11.72 8.89 28.11
N LEU A 786 -11.20 10.11 27.95
CA LEU A 786 -9.81 10.48 28.24
C LEU A 786 -9.65 10.95 29.69
N TRP A 787 -8.62 10.44 30.35
CA TRP A 787 -8.30 10.71 31.74
C TRP A 787 -6.82 11.05 31.89
N LEU A 788 -6.51 11.87 32.89
CA LEU A 788 -5.16 12.17 33.31
C LEU A 788 -4.93 11.49 34.65
N ALA A 789 -3.87 10.69 34.75
CA ALA A 789 -3.53 9.90 35.91
C ALA A 789 -2.17 10.33 36.47
N ASP A 790 -2.04 10.34 37.80
CA ASP A 790 -0.74 10.51 38.47
C ASP A 790 -0.16 9.14 38.83
N TYR A 791 0.91 8.74 38.14
CA TYR A 791 1.70 7.55 38.44
C TYR A 791 2.89 7.85 39.37
N GLU A 792 2.79 8.85 40.23
CA GLU A 792 3.79 9.18 41.25
C GLU A 792 5.20 9.43 40.67
N LEU A 793 6.13 8.48 40.86
CA LEU A 793 7.51 8.56 40.37
C LEU A 793 7.57 8.58 38.84
N GLN A 794 6.63 7.91 38.16
CA GLN A 794 6.50 7.85 36.71
C GLN A 794 5.79 9.08 36.13
N GLY A 795 5.18 9.91 36.98
CA GLY A 795 4.63 11.21 36.59
C GLY A 795 3.21 11.14 36.01
N LEU A 796 2.82 12.21 35.31
CA LEU A 796 1.46 12.35 34.78
C LEU A 796 1.32 11.64 33.44
N GLU A 797 0.30 10.80 33.31
CA GLU A 797 0.04 10.00 32.11
C GLU A 797 -1.41 10.13 31.63
N PHE A 798 -1.59 10.23 30.31
CA PHE A 798 -2.91 10.18 29.68
C PHE A 798 -3.38 8.73 29.55
N LEU A 799 -4.61 8.45 29.98
CA LEU A 799 -5.27 7.16 29.88
C LEU A 799 -6.57 7.28 29.08
N VAL A 800 -6.90 6.24 28.32
CA VAL A 800 -8.23 6.08 27.72
C VAL A 800 -8.93 4.91 28.38
N LEU A 801 -10.09 5.19 28.96
CA LEU A 801 -10.95 4.21 29.61
C LEU A 801 -12.00 3.71 28.62
N GLN A 802 -12.03 2.39 28.40
CA GLN A 802 -12.92 1.73 27.45
C GLN A 802 -13.65 0.56 28.11
N TYR A 803 -14.95 0.44 27.84
CA TYR A 803 -15.74 -0.72 28.23
C TYR A 803 -15.59 -1.85 27.20
N SER A 804 -15.52 -3.09 27.68
CA SER A 804 -15.54 -4.31 26.88
C SER A 804 -16.64 -5.26 27.37
N PHE A 805 -17.31 -5.94 26.45
CA PHE A 805 -18.45 -6.81 26.74
C PHE A 805 -18.13 -8.26 26.35
N ARG A 806 -18.33 -9.19 27.30
CA ARG A 806 -18.35 -10.63 27.04
C ARG A 806 -19.66 -11.21 27.55
N GLY A 807 -20.61 -11.41 26.65
CA GLY A 807 -21.98 -11.76 27.01
C GLY A 807 -22.66 -10.65 27.82
N LYS A 808 -23.19 -10.99 29.02
CA LYS A 808 -23.81 -10.01 29.94
C LYS A 808 -22.81 -9.31 30.87
N ALA A 809 -21.55 -9.76 30.90
CA ALA A 809 -20.52 -9.17 31.75
C ALA A 809 -19.81 -8.02 31.02
N ALA A 810 -19.69 -6.88 31.70
CA ALA A 810 -18.95 -5.72 31.23
C ALA A 810 -17.69 -5.52 32.08
N SER A 811 -16.57 -5.20 31.43
CA SER A 811 -15.31 -4.80 32.07
C SER A 811 -14.88 -3.43 31.57
N LEU A 812 -14.07 -2.75 32.36
CA LEU A 812 -13.47 -1.45 32.06
C LEU A 812 -11.95 -1.63 32.03
N CYS A 813 -11.27 -1.24 30.95
CA CYS A 813 -9.79 -1.21 30.88
C CYS A 813 -9.32 0.23 30.67
N ALA A 814 -8.25 0.59 31.34
CA ALA A 814 -7.51 1.82 31.14
C ALA A 814 -6.24 1.56 30.33
N LYS A 815 -6.20 2.08 29.10
CA LYS A 815 -5.03 1.99 28.23
C LYS A 815 -4.19 3.26 28.30
N LYS A 816 -2.89 3.11 28.44
CA LYS A 816 -1.92 4.22 28.41
C LYS A 816 -1.87 4.85 27.02
N ILE A 817 -2.07 6.15 26.92
CA ILE A 817 -1.84 6.95 25.70
C ILE A 817 -0.43 7.54 25.73
N THR A 818 -0.01 8.07 26.87
CA THR A 818 1.40 8.30 27.19
C THR A 818 1.85 7.21 28.16
N GLY A 819 3.14 6.91 28.16
CA GLY A 819 3.69 5.87 29.03
C GLY A 819 5.09 6.19 29.52
N ASP A 820 5.75 5.17 30.03
CA ASP A 820 7.07 5.29 30.64
C ASP A 820 7.83 3.96 30.49
N GLU A 821 9.11 3.93 30.88
CA GLU A 821 9.98 2.75 30.76
C GLU A 821 9.46 1.49 31.45
N SER A 822 8.56 1.61 32.42
CA SER A 822 7.96 0.48 33.14
C SER A 822 6.68 -0.04 32.45
N LEU A 823 5.87 0.86 31.89
CA LEU A 823 4.69 0.49 31.11
C LEU A 823 4.50 1.46 29.94
N ALA A 824 4.74 0.94 28.74
CA ALA A 824 4.80 1.72 27.52
C ALA A 824 3.42 2.19 27.05
N ALA A 825 3.42 3.28 26.30
CA ALA A 825 2.23 3.81 25.65
C ALA A 825 1.52 2.74 24.79
N GLY A 826 0.26 2.45 25.10
CA GLY A 826 -0.62 1.52 24.38
C GLY A 826 -0.98 0.27 25.18
N GLN A 827 -0.27 0.00 26.27
CA GLN A 827 -0.55 -1.13 27.16
C GLN A 827 -1.73 -0.81 28.10
N CYS A 828 -2.46 -1.84 28.54
CA CYS A 828 -3.52 -1.70 29.54
C CYS A 828 -2.87 -1.61 30.92
N SER A 829 -3.00 -0.47 31.60
CA SER A 829 -2.43 -0.28 32.94
C SER A 829 -3.22 -0.99 34.02
N TRP A 830 -4.55 -0.98 33.90
CA TRP A 830 -5.43 -1.67 34.83
C TRP A 830 -6.76 -1.98 34.17
N HIS A 831 -7.45 -3.00 34.69
CA HIS A 831 -8.80 -3.34 34.30
C HIS A 831 -9.64 -3.68 35.53
N CYS A 832 -10.93 -3.40 35.49
CA CYS A 832 -11.88 -3.77 36.53
C CYS A 832 -13.19 -4.30 35.95
N THR A 833 -13.98 -4.95 36.78
CA THR A 833 -15.35 -5.30 36.43
C THR A 833 -16.23 -4.06 36.48
N ALA A 834 -17.18 -3.91 35.54
CA ALA A 834 -18.11 -2.79 35.56
C ALA A 834 -19.14 -2.89 36.70
N ALA A 835 -19.28 -4.06 37.33
CA ALA A 835 -20.11 -4.26 38.51
C ALA A 835 -19.40 -3.72 39.76
N ALA A 836 -20.08 -2.89 40.54
CA ALA A 836 -19.57 -2.43 41.84
C ALA A 836 -19.77 -3.52 42.90
N LEU A 837 -18.93 -3.50 43.94
CA LEU A 837 -19.13 -4.32 45.14
C LEU A 837 -20.44 -3.93 45.85
N PRO A 838 -21.19 -4.90 46.38
CA PRO A 838 -22.41 -4.63 47.14
C PRO A 838 -22.08 -3.84 48.41
N THR A 839 -22.95 -2.88 48.76
CA THR A 839 -22.88 -2.15 50.03
C THR A 839 -23.74 -2.86 51.10
N PRO A 840 -23.34 -2.88 52.40
CA PRO A 840 -22.15 -2.23 52.96
C PRO A 840 -20.85 -2.96 52.61
N TRP A 841 -19.75 -2.20 52.53
CA TRP A 841 -18.43 -2.75 52.24
C TRP A 841 -17.84 -3.48 53.46
N ASN A 842 -16.88 -4.38 53.22
CA ASN A 842 -16.19 -5.07 54.31
C ASN A 842 -15.16 -4.15 55.00
N SER A 843 -14.54 -4.62 56.09
CA SER A 843 -13.56 -3.86 56.86
C SER A 843 -12.34 -3.42 56.05
N ASP A 844 -11.92 -4.23 55.08
CA ASP A 844 -10.72 -3.96 54.28
C ASP A 844 -11.01 -2.88 53.24
N ASP A 845 -12.15 -2.97 52.55
CA ASP A 845 -12.63 -1.95 51.62
C ASP A 845 -12.90 -0.61 52.35
N HIS A 846 -13.41 -0.63 53.58
CA HIS A 846 -13.55 0.57 54.41
C HIS A 846 -12.20 1.21 54.76
N ARG A 847 -11.18 0.40 55.05
CA ARG A 847 -9.82 0.89 55.31
C ARG A 847 -9.22 1.55 54.06
N LEU A 848 -9.44 0.98 52.87
CA LEU A 848 -9.01 1.56 51.60
C LEU A 848 -9.61 2.96 51.37
N VAL A 849 -10.90 3.14 51.69
CA VAL A 849 -11.60 4.42 51.55
C VAL A 849 -11.01 5.46 52.51
N GLN A 850 -10.81 5.12 53.78
CA GLN A 850 -10.24 6.04 54.77
C GLN A 850 -8.83 6.51 54.38
N GLN A 851 -7.98 5.59 53.91
CA GLN A 851 -6.62 5.93 53.52
C GLN A 851 -6.56 6.76 52.22
N HIS A 852 -7.51 6.57 51.30
CA HIS A 852 -7.65 7.44 50.13
C HIS A 852 -7.96 8.89 50.54
N GLU A 853 -8.88 9.08 51.49
CA GLU A 853 -9.25 10.40 52.02
C GLU A 853 -8.05 11.09 52.70
N GLU A 854 -7.27 10.36 53.50
CA GLU A 854 -6.04 10.84 54.14
C GLU A 854 -4.97 11.27 53.11
N ARG A 855 -4.74 10.44 52.08
CA ARG A 855 -3.77 10.75 51.02
C ARG A 855 -4.18 11.96 50.19
N TRP A 856 -5.46 12.09 49.86
CA TRP A 856 -5.97 13.24 49.12
C TRP A 856 -5.69 14.57 49.86
N LEU A 857 -5.86 14.58 51.19
CA LEU A 857 -5.57 15.76 52.01
C LEU A 857 -4.07 16.12 51.97
N GLN A 858 -3.17 15.13 51.98
CA GLN A 858 -1.72 15.34 51.88
C GLN A 858 -1.32 15.89 50.51
N GLU A 859 -1.83 15.32 49.42
CA GLU A 859 -1.50 15.78 48.06
C GLU A 859 -2.00 17.20 47.82
N ARG A 860 -3.20 17.54 48.30
CA ARG A 860 -3.76 18.88 48.16
C ARG A 860 -2.92 19.94 48.87
N GLN A 861 -2.47 19.68 50.10
CA GLN A 861 -1.59 20.60 50.83
C GLN A 861 -0.29 20.87 50.04
N TRP A 862 0.27 19.85 49.39
CA TRP A 862 1.48 20.01 48.58
C TRP A 862 1.26 20.86 47.32
N TRP A 863 0.14 20.67 46.62
CA TRP A 863 -0.21 21.47 45.43
C TRP A 863 -0.59 22.92 45.77
N ASP A 864 -1.29 23.14 46.90
CA ASP A 864 -1.69 24.46 47.39
C ASP A 864 -0.49 25.26 47.94
N ALA A 865 0.51 24.59 48.52
CA ALA A 865 1.73 25.21 49.05
C ALA A 865 2.71 25.72 47.97
N GLY A 866 2.40 25.51 46.68
CA GLY A 866 3.22 26.00 45.57
C GLY A 866 4.64 25.46 45.64
N GLY A 867 4.83 24.15 45.37
CA GLY A 867 6.12 23.45 45.39
C GLY A 867 7.31 24.32 44.94
N ASP A 868 8.14 24.62 45.93
CA ASP A 868 9.40 25.39 45.99
C ASP A 868 9.34 26.93 45.92
N ALA A 869 9.89 27.52 46.98
CA ALA A 869 10.13 28.93 47.19
C ALA A 869 11.17 29.47 46.19
N GLU A 870 10.72 30.13 45.11
CA GLU A 870 11.40 31.28 44.49
C GLU A 870 10.57 31.85 43.31
N GLY A 871 10.14 33.11 43.44
CA GLY A 871 10.10 34.06 42.31
C GLY A 871 8.83 34.18 41.45
N ASN A 872 7.93 35.09 41.88
CA ASN A 872 7.05 35.97 41.10
C ASN A 872 5.85 35.43 40.29
N GLY A 873 4.65 35.82 40.74
CA GLY A 873 3.51 36.12 39.86
C GLY A 873 2.13 35.64 40.34
N SER A 874 1.51 36.42 41.25
CA SER A 874 0.06 36.48 41.54
C SER A 874 -0.76 35.18 41.42
N GLY A 875 -0.61 34.26 42.37
CA GLY A 875 -1.57 33.16 42.59
C GLY A 875 -2.71 33.62 43.49
N GLY A 876 -3.94 33.61 42.99
CA GLY A 876 -5.13 33.80 43.82
C GLY A 876 -5.23 32.68 44.87
N MET A 877 -5.37 33.04 46.14
CA MET A 877 -5.70 32.09 47.21
C MET A 877 -7.05 31.42 46.91
N ALA A 878 -7.10 30.09 46.82
CA ALA A 878 -8.34 29.32 46.76
C ALA A 878 -8.87 29.01 48.17
N SER A 879 -10.19 28.86 48.27
CA SER A 879 -10.98 28.93 49.51
C SER A 879 -10.78 27.76 50.50
N PRO A 880 -10.66 28.02 51.82
CA PRO A 880 -10.57 26.99 52.85
C PRO A 880 -11.94 26.31 53.05
N GLY A 881 -12.01 24.97 52.95
CA GLY A 881 -13.21 24.21 53.34
C GLY A 881 -13.67 23.06 52.44
N THR A 882 -12.90 22.66 51.42
CA THR A 882 -13.33 21.54 50.56
C THR A 882 -13.05 20.19 51.23
N ARG A 883 -14.12 19.44 51.54
CA ARG A 883 -14.05 18.06 52.06
C ARG A 883 -13.31 17.11 51.08
N PRO A 884 -12.67 16.03 51.55
CA PRO A 884 -12.17 14.99 50.66
C PRO A 884 -13.34 14.37 49.87
N PRO A 885 -13.11 13.96 48.62
CA PRO A 885 -14.16 13.42 47.77
C PRO A 885 -14.62 12.06 48.31
N ARG A 886 -15.94 11.88 48.42
CA ARG A 886 -16.52 10.69 49.03
C ARG A 886 -16.53 9.55 48.02
N VAL A 887 -16.02 8.38 48.39
CA VAL A 887 -16.14 7.18 47.55
C VAL A 887 -17.61 6.72 47.50
N VAL A 888 -18.14 6.55 46.29
CA VAL A 888 -19.53 6.15 46.03
C VAL A 888 -19.64 4.73 45.46
N ALA A 889 -18.57 4.20 44.87
CA ALA A 889 -18.54 2.83 44.36
C ALA A 889 -17.10 2.26 44.38
N ILE A 890 -17.00 0.94 44.54
CA ILE A 890 -15.73 0.20 44.48
C ILE A 890 -15.88 -0.91 43.44
N HIS A 891 -14.98 -0.96 42.46
CA HIS A 891 -14.96 -1.98 41.42
C HIS A 891 -13.72 -2.88 41.58
N PRO A 892 -13.89 -4.22 41.69
CA PRO A 892 -12.77 -5.14 41.77
C PRO A 892 -12.06 -5.25 40.43
N GLY A 893 -10.73 -5.28 40.46
CA GLY A 893 -9.91 -5.33 39.27
C GLY A 893 -8.50 -5.81 39.52
N SER A 894 -7.66 -5.63 38.51
CA SER A 894 -6.24 -5.93 38.53
C SER A 894 -5.49 -4.83 37.79
N GLY A 895 -4.29 -4.51 38.26
CA GLY A 895 -3.43 -3.51 37.63
C GLY A 895 -2.04 -4.06 37.42
N GLN A 896 -1.34 -3.55 36.42
CA GLN A 896 0.05 -3.91 36.15
C GLN A 896 1.00 -3.10 37.04
N GLN A 897 1.96 -3.78 37.65
CA GLN A 897 3.07 -3.19 38.38
C GLN A 897 4.39 -3.67 37.78
N ALA A 898 5.34 -2.76 37.60
CA ALA A 898 6.69 -3.06 37.12
C ALA A 898 7.71 -2.43 38.08
N PRO A 899 8.30 -3.20 39.01
CA PRO A 899 9.39 -2.71 39.84
C PRO A 899 10.69 -2.65 39.00
N GLY A 900 10.95 -1.50 38.37
CA GLY A 900 12.17 -1.25 37.58
C GLY A 900 12.11 -1.79 36.14
N ILE A 901 13.26 -2.17 35.56
CA ILE A 901 13.43 -2.65 34.17
C ILE A 901 13.08 -4.15 34.05
N GLN A 902 12.00 -4.60 34.69
CA GLN A 902 11.47 -5.96 34.60
C GLN A 902 10.07 -5.98 33.96
N LEU A 903 9.66 -7.13 33.44
CA LEU A 903 8.34 -7.32 32.82
C LEU A 903 7.22 -7.02 33.82
N ALA A 904 6.19 -6.26 33.40
CA ALA A 904 5.08 -5.87 34.25
C ALA A 904 4.20 -7.07 34.65
N GLU A 905 3.96 -7.25 35.95
CA GLU A 905 3.11 -8.31 36.51
C GLU A 905 1.73 -7.77 36.89
N TRP A 906 0.69 -8.61 36.78
CA TRP A 906 -0.67 -8.25 37.19
C TRP A 906 -0.87 -8.54 38.67
N SER A 907 -1.24 -7.52 39.45
CA SER A 907 -1.62 -7.65 40.86
C SER A 907 -3.07 -7.22 41.09
N ALA A 908 -3.68 -7.75 42.15
CA ALA A 908 -5.06 -7.43 42.50
C ALA A 908 -5.21 -5.95 42.87
N GLY A 909 -6.36 -5.36 42.53
CA GLY A 909 -6.61 -3.95 42.77
C GLY A 909 -8.09 -3.61 42.97
N ARG A 910 -8.34 -2.34 43.29
CA ARG A 910 -9.67 -1.75 43.44
C ARG A 910 -9.71 -0.40 42.73
N LEU A 911 -10.73 -0.19 41.90
CA LEU A 911 -11.07 1.13 41.37
C LEU A 911 -12.13 1.76 42.26
N LEU A 912 -11.79 2.86 42.91
CA LEU A 912 -12.68 3.71 43.70
C LEU A 912 -13.25 4.81 42.79
N VAL A 913 -14.57 5.00 42.83
CA VAL A 913 -15.27 6.08 42.13
C VAL A 913 -15.75 7.08 43.15
N CYS A 914 -15.41 8.36 42.97
CA CYS A 914 -15.75 9.42 43.91
C CYS A 914 -16.94 10.27 43.45
N ASP A 915 -17.60 10.93 44.40
CA ASP A 915 -18.80 11.76 44.18
C ASP A 915 -18.53 13.01 43.31
N ASP A 916 -17.30 13.50 43.30
CA ASP A 916 -16.83 14.62 42.47
C ASP A 916 -16.41 14.21 41.05
N GLY A 917 -16.56 12.92 40.70
CA GLY A 917 -16.24 12.36 39.40
C GLY A 917 -14.77 11.96 39.21
N ARG A 918 -13.94 12.03 40.26
CA ARG A 918 -12.58 11.47 40.25
C ARG A 918 -12.60 9.95 40.38
N LEU A 919 -11.52 9.34 39.93
CA LEU A 919 -11.25 7.92 40.09
C LEU A 919 -9.94 7.71 40.83
N CYS A 920 -9.86 6.66 41.63
CA CYS A 920 -8.62 6.22 42.26
C CYS A 920 -8.44 4.72 42.02
N PHE A 921 -7.30 4.30 41.48
CA PHE A 921 -6.95 2.88 41.41
C PHE A 921 -5.95 2.54 42.50
N VAL A 922 -6.26 1.54 43.32
CA VAL A 922 -5.43 1.10 44.44
C VAL A 922 -4.95 -0.32 44.19
N TRP A 923 -3.65 -0.55 44.23
CA TRP A 923 -3.08 -1.90 44.19
C TRP A 923 -3.04 -2.54 45.58
N LEU A 924 -3.38 -3.82 45.65
CA LEU A 924 -3.35 -4.62 46.87
C LEU A 924 -2.02 -5.38 46.92
N ALA A 925 -1.24 -5.23 48.00
CA ALA A 925 0.08 -5.86 48.13
C ALA A 925 0.01 -7.10 49.04
N GLY A 926 0.46 -8.26 48.53
CA GLY A 926 0.80 -9.47 49.32
C GLY A 926 -0.30 -10.07 50.22
N GLU A 927 -0.06 -11.25 50.82
CA GLU A 927 -1.04 -12.04 51.60
C GLU A 927 -1.47 -11.43 52.96
N LEU A 928 -1.22 -10.14 53.24
CA LEU A 928 -1.62 -9.47 54.47
C LEU A 928 -2.31 -8.14 54.17
N ALA A 929 -3.61 -8.09 54.41
CA ALA A 929 -4.51 -6.94 54.29
C ALA A 929 -4.19 -5.80 55.29
N GLY A 930 -2.94 -5.32 55.32
CA GLY A 930 -2.43 -4.37 56.30
C GLY A 930 -1.70 -3.15 55.73
N GLU A 931 -0.96 -3.29 54.63
CA GLU A 931 -0.20 -2.21 54.02
C GLU A 931 -0.64 -1.95 52.57
N LEU A 932 -0.87 -0.68 52.24
CA LEU A 932 -1.31 -0.24 50.92
C LEU A 932 -0.19 -0.39 49.88
N GLY A 933 -0.54 -0.87 48.69
CA GLY A 933 0.25 -0.62 47.49
C GLY A 933 0.12 0.83 47.00
N ALA A 934 0.80 1.17 45.91
CA ALA A 934 0.69 2.48 45.25
C ALA A 934 -0.79 2.85 44.95
N GLN A 935 -1.08 4.15 44.77
CA GLN A 935 -2.41 4.62 44.34
C GLN A 935 -2.28 5.56 43.14
N LEU A 936 -3.23 5.47 42.20
CA LEU A 936 -3.34 6.36 41.04
C LEU A 936 -4.56 7.24 41.19
N ILE A 937 -4.36 8.55 41.34
CA ILE A 937 -5.48 9.50 41.26
C ILE A 937 -5.68 9.90 39.80
N MET A 938 -6.94 9.90 39.37
CA MET A 938 -7.32 10.14 37.98
C MET A 938 -8.43 11.18 37.88
N GLN A 939 -8.26 12.11 36.94
CA GLN A 939 -9.21 13.16 36.62
C GLN A 939 -9.55 13.13 35.14
N ARG A 940 -10.82 13.29 34.80
CA ARG A 940 -11.26 13.32 33.41
C ARG A 940 -10.72 14.57 32.71
N VAL A 941 -10.16 14.39 31.51
CA VAL A 941 -9.69 15.48 30.65
C VAL A 941 -10.83 15.93 29.74
N ARG A 942 -11.10 17.24 29.73
CA ARG A 942 -11.98 17.85 28.73
C ARG A 942 -11.10 18.42 27.63
N VAL A 943 -10.96 17.69 26.54
CA VAL A 943 -10.38 18.25 25.31
C VAL A 943 -11.50 19.05 24.64
N PRO A 944 -11.25 20.30 24.21
CA PRO A 944 -12.18 21.04 23.37
C PRO A 944 -12.20 20.40 21.98
N LEU A 945 -12.84 19.24 21.85
CA LEU A 945 -13.18 18.67 20.55
C LEU A 945 -14.51 19.31 20.13
N PRO A 946 -14.59 19.98 18.96
CA PRO A 946 -15.84 20.46 18.42
C PRO A 946 -16.80 19.26 18.33
N THR A 947 -17.95 19.37 18.99
CA THR A 947 -18.97 18.31 18.95
C THR A 947 -19.52 18.27 17.51
N PRO A 948 -19.63 17.10 16.87
CA PRO A 948 -20.41 17.01 15.65
C PRO A 948 -21.88 17.20 16.05
N GLN A 949 -22.41 18.42 15.91
CA GLN A 949 -23.86 18.59 15.93
C GLN A 949 -24.41 17.83 14.72
N ALA A 950 -25.33 16.92 14.98
CA ALA A 950 -26.05 16.20 13.94
C ALA A 950 -26.66 17.20 12.96
N HIS A 951 -26.38 17.02 11.67
CA HIS A 951 -27.03 17.77 10.61
C HIS A 951 -28.52 17.40 10.60
N ASN A 952 -29.35 18.27 11.17
CA ASN A 952 -30.74 18.44 10.76
C ASN A 952 -30.78 19.65 9.82
N SER A 953 -30.74 19.38 8.51
CA SER A 953 -31.31 20.22 7.46
C SER A 953 -31.25 19.44 6.15
#